data_AF-A0A1Z5TQL4-F1
#
_entry.id   AF-A0A1Z5TQL4-F1
#
_cell.length_a   1.000
_cell.length_b   1.000
_cell.length_c   1.000
_cell.angle_alpha   90.00
_cell.angle_beta   90.00
_cell.angle_gamma   90.00
#
_symmetry.space_group_name_H-M   'P 1'
#
loop_
_entity.id
_entity.type
_entity.pdbx_description
1 polymer ?
#
loop_
_entity_poly.entity_id
_entity_poly.type
_entity_poly.pdbx_seq_one_letter_code
_entity_poly.pdbx_strand_id
1 'polypeptide(L)'
;MANQQPDPRDFNTWEDAFQYQLPVVRKLEQQLRRNINENRSKLRSLVGASYRDLLGTAERIIEMDEQMQDVEDHLGDIGRKCNARAVETANENQERMVKRKGFDQKQRQAILARTKVLQNALSAASRAIRRGSDALLVSKLLVLSRLLHQSISESPEPPAVLEELKRKLSNLRRRLLSYIERALVRPGQDRTNVAHSLCAYSLVSNSTPKDVLRHFLQARFEQLDAKAESPSEADILDILELYRRTLLDTRALFPKLFAEAMSELSSTPLLKDDSLTSCGELSLDLYAVWIPENVRTFTPWVRHDQLLSSDVGDALRSWTKQAQTVIHRAVETCLSKETDAQSLLHIRKKVLLQYLSLSANLRDGSHAESINDLRGAFVKRLQDVARSSVESIALFEDLDATPQSPASNASLDLWQLSSKDLDLSNGAQLFRKSILDRRHGRDEGLQACVQKLNKWTNEMDTFWRLLQQMRSTRWQDELDVDFDDLENGDEIRQALTQADAEQTQSAFQSAVSEVLKHQYELIKERTSSSTPPQTLLRLLREIDSRRAMVEHSYGAKVEIDFYHSSIRSLHQALVEQVVESPLKQLRISTKKQAKAAFSLWDGSPPLPVQPSPSIFRFMTLLEEAMSGAGNDLWSSGAVNVLKGVLTERLGTVFGDQQGKDAIASKPEVNGHAEDASEGVNHSTEATKGRKLLLQSLFNVLYLCRVMDTRQTVKDDDSLYAYAKIARELAELDDATYERLQKNAGEYWKRTYLLFGLLAPAAI
;
A
#
# COMPACT_ATOMS: atom_id res chain seq x y z
N MET A 1 30.10 74.59 163.07
CA MET A 1 30.96 74.34 161.89
C MET A 1 30.94 72.83 161.63
N ALA A 2 30.78 72.25 160.45
CA ALA A 2 30.39 72.68 159.11
C ALA A 2 29.99 71.39 158.34
N ASN A 3 29.10 71.52 157.35
CA ASN A 3 28.55 70.43 156.54
C ASN A 3 29.59 69.79 155.60
N GLN A 4 30.22 68.68 156.00
CA GLN A 4 30.93 67.78 155.06
C GLN A 4 30.42 66.34 155.25
N GLN A 5 30.05 65.69 154.14
CA GLN A 5 29.64 64.28 154.12
C GLN A 5 30.91 63.41 154.21
N PRO A 6 30.93 62.35 155.04
CA PRO A 6 32.07 61.45 155.12
C PRO A 6 32.15 60.54 153.88
N ASP A 7 33.33 60.42 153.28
CA ASP A 7 33.59 59.52 152.16
C ASP A 7 33.97 58.11 152.70
N PRO A 8 33.41 57.00 152.17
CA PRO A 8 33.57 55.67 152.75
C PRO A 8 35.00 55.10 152.69
N ARG A 9 35.93 55.78 151.98
CA ARG A 9 37.33 55.35 151.83
C ARG A 9 38.23 55.82 152.97
N ASP A 10 37.77 56.78 153.76
CA ASP A 10 38.55 57.37 154.85
C ASP A 10 38.37 56.62 156.18
N PHE A 11 37.52 55.58 156.21
CA PHE A 11 37.31 54.74 157.39
C PHE A 11 38.25 53.55 157.40
N ASN A 12 39.02 53.42 158.49
CA ASN A 12 39.93 52.29 158.70
C ASN A 12 39.22 51.06 159.31
N THR A 13 38.11 51.25 160.02
CA THR A 13 37.29 50.18 160.61
C THR A 13 35.81 50.44 160.36
N TRP A 14 35.03 49.36 160.21
CA TRP A 14 33.59 49.43 159.92
C TRP A 14 32.77 50.08 161.06
N GLU A 15 33.34 50.12 162.26
CA GLU A 15 32.74 50.69 163.48
C GLU A 15 32.67 52.22 163.44
N ASP A 16 33.62 52.90 162.77
CA ASP A 16 33.64 54.37 162.64
C ASP A 16 32.43 54.91 161.87
N ALA A 17 31.82 54.10 161.00
CA ALA A 17 30.62 54.49 160.28
C ALA A 17 29.41 54.69 161.22
N PHE A 18 29.39 54.05 162.39
CA PHE A 18 28.26 54.10 163.34
C PHE A 18 28.35 55.24 164.36
N GLN A 19 29.44 56.01 164.37
CA GLN A 19 29.56 57.22 165.20
C GLN A 19 28.70 58.38 164.67
N TYR A 20 28.26 58.31 163.42
CA TYR A 20 27.40 59.29 162.79
C TYR A 20 25.91 58.95 162.98
N GLN A 21 25.05 59.97 162.98
CA GLN A 21 23.61 59.78 163.16
C GLN A 21 23.02 58.86 162.08
N LEU A 22 22.01 58.06 162.46
CA LEU A 22 21.36 57.03 161.62
C LEU A 22 21.03 57.46 160.16
N PRO A 23 20.56 58.70 159.88
CA PRO A 23 20.29 59.14 158.52
C PRO A 23 21.53 59.20 157.62
N VAL A 24 22.70 59.51 158.19
CA VAL A 24 23.99 59.57 157.48
C VAL A 24 24.46 58.16 157.13
N VAL A 25 24.35 57.23 158.08
CA VAL A 25 24.71 55.81 157.88
C VAL A 25 23.89 55.16 156.77
N ARG A 26 22.57 55.44 156.69
CA ARG A 26 21.72 54.93 155.59
C ARG A 26 22.11 55.46 154.22
N LYS A 27 22.53 56.73 154.12
CA LYS A 27 23.02 57.29 152.86
C LYS A 27 24.36 56.67 152.44
N LEU A 28 25.22 56.41 153.42
CA LEU A 28 26.52 55.77 153.22
C LEU A 28 26.36 54.30 152.77
N GLU A 29 25.43 53.57 153.37
CA GLU A 29 25.02 52.23 152.92
C GLU A 29 24.51 52.25 151.47
N GLN A 30 23.67 53.22 151.11
CA GLN A 30 23.18 53.36 149.73
C GLN A 30 24.31 53.67 148.74
N GLN A 31 25.28 54.50 149.11
CA GLN A 31 26.47 54.75 148.28
C GLN A 31 27.33 53.49 148.11
N LEU A 32 27.59 52.74 149.19
CA LEU A 32 28.35 51.50 149.11
C LEU A 32 27.65 50.44 148.23
N ARG A 33 26.33 50.29 148.35
CA ARG A 33 25.56 49.39 147.48
C ARG A 33 25.60 49.81 146.01
N ARG A 34 25.58 51.12 145.71
CA ARG A 34 25.76 51.63 144.35
C ARG A 34 27.14 51.29 143.80
N ASN A 35 28.20 51.53 144.57
CA ASN A 35 29.56 51.22 144.17
C ASN A 35 29.79 49.72 143.93
N ILE A 36 29.22 48.85 144.77
CA ILE A 36 29.28 47.40 144.56
C ILE A 36 28.57 47.00 143.27
N ASN A 37 27.39 47.56 143.00
CA ASN A 37 26.65 47.25 141.78
C ASN A 37 27.37 47.76 140.52
N GLU A 38 27.99 48.94 140.56
CA GLU A 38 28.82 49.45 139.46
C GLU A 38 30.07 48.60 139.22
N ASN A 39 30.76 48.17 140.28
CA ASN A 39 31.92 47.29 140.11
C ASN A 39 31.50 45.90 139.59
N ARG A 40 30.35 45.38 140.04
CA ARG A 40 29.81 44.11 139.54
C ARG A 40 29.37 44.21 138.08
N SER A 41 28.81 45.34 137.64
CA SER A 41 28.46 45.54 136.22
C SER A 41 29.70 45.70 135.35
N LYS A 42 30.72 46.47 135.80
CA LYS A 42 32.02 46.61 135.13
C LYS A 42 32.74 45.27 134.97
N LEU A 43 32.79 44.44 136.01
CA LEU A 43 33.40 43.11 135.91
C LEU A 43 32.62 42.19 134.96
N ARG A 44 31.28 42.26 134.93
CA ARG A 44 30.47 41.49 133.97
C ARG A 44 30.68 41.93 132.54
N SER A 45 30.82 43.22 132.26
CA SER A 45 31.08 43.69 130.89
C SER A 45 32.49 43.34 130.45
N LEU A 46 33.48 43.53 131.33
CA LEU A 46 34.90 43.39 130.96
C LEU A 46 35.32 41.91 130.85
N VAL A 47 34.83 41.04 131.74
CA VAL A 47 35.09 39.59 131.68
C VAL A 47 34.13 38.90 130.70
N GLY A 48 32.89 39.36 130.58
CA GLY A 48 31.90 38.75 129.68
C GLY A 48 32.15 39.05 128.20
N ALA A 49 32.65 40.24 127.86
CA ALA A 49 33.00 40.58 126.47
C ALA A 49 34.30 39.91 126.03
N SER A 50 35.33 39.88 126.88
CA SER A 50 36.63 39.30 126.52
C SER A 50 36.58 37.78 126.32
N TYR A 51 35.81 37.05 127.14
CA TYR A 51 35.62 35.60 126.96
C TYR A 51 34.86 35.26 125.67
N ARG A 52 33.91 36.11 125.27
CA ARG A 52 33.12 35.92 124.05
C ARG A 52 33.93 36.21 122.79
N ASP A 53 34.79 37.21 122.85
CA ASP A 53 35.70 37.55 121.75
C ASP A 53 36.76 36.45 121.56
N LEU A 54 37.34 35.93 122.66
CA LEU A 54 38.29 34.81 122.60
C LEU A 54 37.66 33.52 122.04
N LEU A 55 36.42 33.21 122.41
CA LEU A 55 35.66 32.10 121.81
C LEU A 55 35.40 32.34 120.32
N GLY A 56 35.00 33.54 119.92
CA GLY A 56 34.79 33.89 118.51
C GLY A 56 36.07 33.84 117.68
N THR A 57 37.23 34.17 118.27
CA THR A 57 38.53 33.99 117.60
C THR A 57 38.90 32.53 117.44
N ALA A 58 38.59 31.67 118.43
CA ALA A 58 38.87 30.25 118.36
C ALA A 58 38.00 29.56 117.30
N GLU A 59 36.71 29.91 117.20
CA GLU A 59 35.81 29.41 116.16
C GLU A 59 36.30 29.79 114.75
N ARG A 60 36.76 31.04 114.55
CA ARG A 60 37.35 31.45 113.26
C ARG A 60 38.60 30.67 112.88
N ILE A 61 39.45 30.33 113.85
CA ILE A 61 40.66 29.54 113.56
C ILE A 61 40.28 28.14 113.08
N ILE A 62 39.26 27.52 113.68
CA ILE A 62 38.76 26.21 113.26
C ILE A 62 38.16 26.29 111.84
N GLU A 63 37.35 27.31 111.57
CA GLU A 63 36.75 27.52 110.24
C GLU A 63 37.84 27.77 109.17
N MET A 64 38.89 28.51 109.51
CA MET A 64 40.02 28.72 108.60
C MET A 64 40.83 27.45 108.33
N ASP A 65 40.96 26.55 109.30
CA ASP A 65 41.68 25.28 109.14
C ASP A 65 40.93 24.33 108.20
N GLU A 66 39.59 24.25 108.34
CA GLU A 66 38.74 23.48 107.41
C GLU A 66 38.87 24.01 105.97
N GLN A 67 38.80 25.33 105.77
CA GLN A 67 38.99 25.92 104.45
C GLN A 67 40.39 25.68 103.88
N MET A 68 41.41 25.60 104.73
CA MET A 68 42.79 25.37 104.28
C MET A 68 42.98 23.92 103.79
N GLN A 69 42.36 22.94 104.45
CA GLN A 69 42.35 21.54 103.99
C GLN A 69 41.65 21.39 102.64
N ASP A 70 40.50 22.05 102.44
CA ASP A 70 39.82 22.06 101.15
C ASP A 70 40.72 22.60 100.04
N VAL A 71 41.46 23.69 100.29
CA VAL A 71 42.38 24.27 99.31
C VAL A 71 43.56 23.32 99.02
N GLU A 72 44.11 22.65 100.03
CA GLU A 72 45.17 21.65 99.86
C GLU A 72 44.72 20.46 99.01
N ASP A 73 43.50 19.96 99.24
CA ASP A 73 42.93 18.87 98.44
C ASP A 73 42.77 19.29 96.97
N HIS A 74 42.24 20.48 96.71
CA HIS A 74 42.10 21.01 95.35
C HIS A 74 43.46 21.21 94.67
N LEU A 75 44.47 21.72 95.38
CA LEU A 75 45.84 21.86 94.86
C LEU A 75 46.50 20.50 94.59
N GLY A 76 46.28 19.51 95.46
CA GLY A 76 46.73 18.14 95.26
C GLY A 76 46.10 17.52 94.01
N ASP A 77 44.81 17.76 93.79
CA ASP A 77 44.08 17.31 92.62
C ASP A 77 44.54 17.99 91.33
N ILE A 78 44.81 19.29 91.37
CA ILE A 78 45.43 20.04 90.26
C ILE A 78 46.83 19.49 89.97
N GLY A 79 47.66 19.25 90.99
CA GLY A 79 49.00 18.68 90.82
C GLY A 79 48.98 17.29 90.17
N ARG A 80 48.01 16.44 90.52
CA ARG A 80 47.84 15.10 89.93
C ARG A 80 47.36 15.19 88.47
N LYS A 81 46.41 16.07 88.17
CA LYS A 81 45.79 16.20 86.83
C LYS A 81 46.64 17.03 85.86
N CYS A 82 47.48 17.94 86.36
CA CYS A 82 48.40 18.78 85.58
C CYS A 82 49.85 18.28 85.62
N ASN A 83 50.05 16.95 85.64
CA ASN A 83 51.39 16.39 85.43
C ASN A 83 51.80 16.64 83.97
N ALA A 84 52.74 17.56 83.75
CA ALA A 84 53.21 17.97 82.43
C ALA A 84 53.56 16.78 81.53
N ARG A 85 54.18 15.72 82.08
CA ARG A 85 54.54 14.51 81.33
C ARG A 85 53.33 13.67 80.91
N ALA A 86 52.29 13.60 81.74
CA ALA A 86 51.07 12.88 81.41
C ALA A 86 50.28 13.62 80.31
N VAL A 87 50.28 14.94 80.35
CA VAL A 87 49.65 15.79 79.33
C VAL A 87 50.43 15.73 78.01
N GLU A 88 51.76 15.80 78.04
CA GLU A 88 52.63 15.65 76.87
C GLU A 88 52.44 14.28 76.20
N THR A 89 52.47 13.19 76.97
CA THR A 89 52.27 11.84 76.41
C THR A 89 50.85 11.61 75.88
N ALA A 90 49.82 12.17 76.53
CA ALA A 90 48.46 12.14 76.00
C ALA A 90 48.35 12.93 74.68
N ASN A 91 49.00 14.09 74.59
CA ASN A 91 49.00 14.91 73.39
C ASN A 91 49.78 14.24 72.24
N GLU A 92 50.96 13.68 72.51
CA GLU A 92 51.75 12.92 71.52
C GLU A 92 51.00 11.69 71.00
N ASN A 93 50.33 10.95 71.89
CA ASN A 93 49.51 9.79 71.50
C ASN A 93 48.28 10.22 70.68
N GLN A 94 47.65 11.33 71.05
CA GLN A 94 46.55 11.90 70.27
C GLN A 94 47.02 12.36 68.89
N GLU A 95 48.16 13.05 68.80
CA GLU A 95 48.75 13.43 67.51
C GLU A 95 49.08 12.21 66.65
N ARG A 96 49.70 11.18 67.22
CA ARG A 96 50.02 9.93 66.50
C ARG A 96 48.75 9.21 66.04
N MET A 97 47.71 9.17 66.87
CA MET A 97 46.42 8.57 66.51
C MET A 97 45.71 9.38 65.42
N VAL A 98 45.69 10.71 65.51
CA VAL A 98 45.07 11.60 64.52
C VAL A 98 45.82 11.55 63.19
N LYS A 99 47.16 11.53 63.19
CA LYS A 99 47.97 11.40 61.97
C LYS A 99 47.74 10.04 61.29
N ARG A 100 47.71 8.94 62.05
CA ARG A 100 47.53 7.58 61.51
C ARG A 100 46.08 7.28 61.08
N LYS A 101 45.08 7.63 61.89
CA LYS A 101 43.66 7.48 61.52
C LYS A 101 43.25 8.48 60.44
N GLY A 102 43.79 9.69 60.45
CA GLY A 102 43.41 10.75 59.52
C GLY A 102 43.78 10.45 58.07
N PHE A 103 44.96 9.86 57.81
CA PHE A 103 45.37 9.47 56.45
C PHE A 103 44.54 8.31 55.91
N ASP A 104 44.44 7.21 56.68
CA ASP A 104 43.67 6.01 56.29
C ASP A 104 42.16 6.32 56.16
N GLN A 105 41.61 7.16 57.03
CA GLN A 105 40.20 7.56 56.98
C GLN A 105 39.91 8.47 55.78
N LYS A 106 40.79 9.42 55.46
CA LYS A 106 40.66 10.23 54.23
C LYS A 106 40.75 9.37 52.97
N GLN A 107 41.66 8.39 52.94
CA GLN A 107 41.79 7.48 51.81
C GLN A 107 40.54 6.59 51.66
N ARG A 108 40.01 6.04 52.76
CA ARG A 108 38.75 5.28 52.77
C ARG A 108 37.55 6.14 52.35
N GLN A 109 37.45 7.37 52.85
CA GLN A 109 36.40 8.32 52.42
C GLN A 109 36.51 8.66 50.93
N ALA A 110 37.74 8.81 50.41
CA ALA A 110 37.95 9.03 48.98
C ALA A 110 37.48 7.83 48.13
N ILE A 111 37.80 6.60 48.55
CA ILE A 111 37.33 5.38 47.87
C ILE A 111 35.80 5.28 47.94
N LEU A 112 35.18 5.55 49.09
CA LEU A 112 33.73 5.55 49.27
C LEU A 112 33.04 6.62 48.40
N ALA A 113 33.57 7.85 48.36
CA ALA A 113 33.06 8.91 47.51
C ALA A 113 33.13 8.53 46.02
N ARG A 114 34.28 8.04 45.56
CA ARG A 114 34.47 7.61 44.15
C ARG A 114 33.54 6.47 43.77
N THR A 115 33.36 5.49 44.66
CA THR A 115 32.45 4.36 44.42
C THR A 115 30.99 4.78 44.39
N LYS A 116 30.60 5.78 45.22
CA LYS A 116 29.26 6.38 45.17
C LYS A 116 29.02 7.17 43.89
N VAL A 117 29.98 8.00 43.46
CA VAL A 117 29.88 8.71 42.17
C VAL A 117 29.80 7.71 41.01
N LEU A 118 30.57 6.61 41.04
CA LEU A 118 30.49 5.55 40.04
C LEU A 118 29.10 4.87 40.00
N GLN A 119 28.54 4.52 41.16
CA GLN A 119 27.19 3.96 41.26
C GLN A 119 26.13 4.93 40.72
N ASN A 120 26.22 6.20 41.11
CA ASN A 120 25.30 7.23 40.68
C ASN A 120 25.41 7.49 39.18
N ALA A 121 26.62 7.61 38.62
CA ALA A 121 26.87 7.79 37.19
C ALA A 121 26.28 6.65 36.35
N LEU A 122 26.47 5.39 36.77
CA LEU A 122 25.88 4.23 36.09
C LEU A 122 24.34 4.25 36.18
N SER A 123 23.78 4.65 37.32
CA SER A 123 22.32 4.76 37.50
C SER A 123 21.72 5.89 36.65
N ALA A 124 22.36 7.05 36.63
CA ALA A 124 21.98 8.22 35.84
C ALA A 124 22.05 7.92 34.35
N ALA A 125 23.14 7.29 33.89
CA ALA A 125 23.28 6.86 32.50
C ALA A 125 22.20 5.83 32.10
N SER A 126 21.88 4.88 32.98
CA SER A 126 20.81 3.90 32.73
C SER A 126 19.41 4.53 32.64
N ARG A 127 19.19 5.61 33.39
CA ARG A 127 17.93 6.37 33.44
C ARG A 127 17.81 7.32 32.25
N ALA A 128 18.90 7.97 31.88
CA ALA A 128 19.05 8.80 30.69
C ALA A 128 18.68 8.03 29.42
N ILE A 129 19.20 6.80 29.24
CA ILE A 129 18.82 5.91 28.13
C ILE A 129 17.31 5.60 28.13
N ARG A 130 16.69 5.41 29.30
CA ARG A 130 15.25 5.11 29.41
C ARG A 130 14.39 6.34 29.11
N ARG A 131 14.84 7.53 29.50
CA ARG A 131 14.14 8.80 29.27
C ARG A 131 14.30 9.33 27.85
N GLY A 132 15.24 8.77 27.07
CA GLY A 132 15.48 9.21 25.70
C GLY A 132 16.28 10.51 25.61
N SER A 133 17.13 10.81 26.60
CA SER A 133 17.98 12.01 26.60
C SER A 133 19.17 11.90 25.64
N ASP A 134 19.95 12.98 25.50
CA ASP A 134 21.08 13.05 24.59
C ASP A 134 22.09 11.91 24.78
N ALA A 135 22.47 11.26 23.68
CA ALA A 135 23.40 10.13 23.70
C ALA A 135 24.81 10.57 24.16
N LEU A 136 25.17 11.83 23.93
CA LEU A 136 26.44 12.42 24.34
C LEU A 136 26.58 12.53 25.87
N LEU A 137 25.49 12.86 26.57
CA LEU A 137 25.49 12.86 28.03
C LEU A 137 25.76 11.46 28.57
N VAL A 138 25.12 10.45 27.97
CA VAL A 138 25.29 9.05 28.39
C VAL A 138 26.71 8.55 28.11
N SER A 139 27.32 8.92 26.98
CA SER A 139 28.70 8.57 26.68
C SER A 139 29.69 9.26 27.63
N LYS A 140 29.49 10.54 27.95
CA LYS A 140 30.25 11.28 28.96
C LYS A 140 30.20 10.60 30.34
N LEU A 141 29.01 10.19 30.80
CA LEU A 141 28.83 9.42 32.04
C LEU A 141 29.53 8.06 32.00
N LEU A 142 29.53 7.38 30.85
CA LEU A 142 30.23 6.11 30.67
C LEU A 142 31.74 6.29 30.75
N VAL A 143 32.29 7.32 30.10
CA VAL A 143 33.72 7.65 30.17
C VAL A 143 34.12 8.00 31.61
N LEU A 144 33.33 8.83 32.31
CA LEU A 144 33.53 9.12 33.73
C LEU A 144 33.53 7.85 34.57
N SER A 145 32.55 6.97 34.35
CA SER A 145 32.44 5.68 35.04
C SER A 145 33.66 4.79 34.80
N ARG A 146 34.21 4.78 33.57
CA ARG A 146 35.43 4.04 33.23
C ARG A 146 36.65 4.59 33.95
N LEU A 147 36.82 5.91 33.95
CA LEU A 147 37.94 6.57 34.62
C LEU A 147 37.88 6.38 36.14
N LEU A 148 36.70 6.51 36.74
CA LEU A 148 36.50 6.25 38.17
C LEU A 148 36.76 4.78 38.51
N HIS A 149 36.26 3.84 37.72
CA HIS A 149 36.56 2.42 37.90
C HIS A 149 38.07 2.16 37.85
N GLN A 150 38.79 2.71 36.86
CA GLN A 150 40.24 2.58 36.76
C GLN A 150 40.95 3.15 37.99
N SER A 151 40.56 4.35 38.44
CA SER A 151 41.14 4.98 39.62
C SER A 151 40.88 4.21 40.94
N ILE A 152 39.79 3.45 41.01
CA ILE A 152 39.46 2.61 42.16
C ILE A 152 40.19 1.27 42.07
N SER A 153 40.36 0.69 40.88
CA SER A 153 41.13 -0.55 40.70
C SER A 153 42.62 -0.37 40.99
N GLU A 154 43.18 0.81 40.74
CA GLU A 154 44.58 1.16 41.05
C GLU A 154 44.81 1.46 42.54
N SER A 155 43.75 1.51 43.36
CA SER A 155 43.85 1.77 44.80
C SER A 155 44.23 0.49 45.57
N PRO A 156 44.94 0.60 46.72
CA PRO A 156 45.51 -0.56 47.42
C PRO A 156 44.46 -1.50 48.04
N GLU A 157 43.24 -1.01 48.30
CA GLU A 157 42.13 -1.79 48.85
C GLU A 157 40.85 -1.58 48.00
N PRO A 158 40.69 -2.30 46.87
CA PRO A 158 39.51 -2.17 46.04
C PRO A 158 38.26 -2.77 46.72
N PRO A 159 37.09 -2.10 46.67
CA PRO A 159 35.84 -2.63 47.23
C PRO A 159 35.32 -3.86 46.47
N ALA A 160 34.71 -4.81 47.18
CA ALA A 160 34.14 -6.04 46.59
C ALA A 160 33.05 -5.79 45.51
N VAL A 161 32.35 -4.65 45.58
CA VAL A 161 31.29 -4.27 44.63
C VAL A 161 31.85 -3.87 43.26
N LEU A 162 33.17 -3.66 43.13
CA LEU A 162 33.81 -3.17 41.90
C LEU A 162 33.56 -4.09 40.70
N GLU A 163 33.62 -5.41 40.87
CA GLU A 163 33.38 -6.38 39.78
C GLU A 163 31.92 -6.35 39.28
N GLU A 164 30.96 -6.14 40.17
CA GLU A 164 29.57 -5.95 39.76
C GLU A 164 29.38 -4.65 38.96
N LEU A 165 30.06 -3.57 39.37
CA LEU A 165 30.03 -2.29 38.67
C LEU A 165 30.70 -2.39 37.29
N LYS A 166 31.77 -3.18 37.17
CA LYS A 166 32.41 -3.50 35.88
C LYS A 166 31.44 -4.21 34.92
N ARG A 167 30.71 -5.22 35.39
CA ARG A 167 29.67 -5.91 34.61
C ARG A 167 28.53 -4.96 34.20
N LYS A 168 28.10 -4.07 35.10
CA LYS A 168 27.11 -3.04 34.80
C LYS A 168 27.62 -2.06 33.75
N LEU A 169 28.90 -1.66 33.81
CA LEU A 169 29.54 -0.80 32.81
C LEU A 169 29.57 -1.47 31.43
N SER A 170 29.98 -2.75 31.33
CA SER A 170 29.98 -3.47 30.06
C SER A 170 28.58 -3.61 29.45
N ASN A 171 27.56 -3.87 30.28
CA ASN A 171 26.17 -3.93 29.83
C ASN A 171 25.66 -2.56 29.38
N LEU A 172 26.02 -1.50 30.10
CA LEU A 172 25.67 -0.13 29.73
C LEU A 172 26.30 0.26 28.39
N ARG A 173 27.56 -0.12 28.14
CA ARG A 173 28.23 0.08 26.84
C ARG A 173 27.44 -0.53 25.68
N ARG A 174 27.01 -1.80 25.79
CA ARG A 174 26.18 -2.46 24.76
C ARG A 174 24.84 -1.77 24.57
N ARG A 175 24.18 -1.39 25.67
CA ARG A 175 22.92 -0.64 25.65
C ARG A 175 23.05 0.76 25.06
N LEU A 176 24.21 1.40 25.24
CA LEU A 176 24.50 2.72 24.67
C LEU A 176 24.73 2.63 23.16
N LEU A 177 25.47 1.63 22.67
CA LEU A 177 25.67 1.45 21.22
C LEU A 177 24.33 1.24 20.49
N SER A 178 23.49 0.31 20.98
CA SER A 178 22.13 0.12 20.45
C SER A 178 21.19 1.32 20.67
N TYR A 179 21.48 2.19 21.64
CA TYR A 179 20.75 3.45 21.82
C TYR A 179 21.19 4.49 20.79
N ILE A 180 22.49 4.59 20.51
CA ILE A 180 23.06 5.47 19.48
C ILE A 180 22.54 5.08 18.10
N GLU A 181 22.58 3.79 17.73
CA GLU A 181 22.02 3.30 16.45
C GLU A 181 20.56 3.74 16.28
N ARG A 182 19.73 3.56 17.31
CA ARG A 182 18.34 4.03 17.29
C ARG A 182 18.24 5.56 17.23
N ALA A 183 19.13 6.30 17.89
CA ALA A 183 19.12 7.76 17.85
C ALA A 183 19.45 8.30 16.45
N LEU A 184 20.41 7.69 15.75
CA LEU A 184 20.83 8.12 14.39
C LEU A 184 19.74 7.96 13.32
N VAL A 185 18.77 7.07 13.57
CA VAL A 185 17.71 6.69 12.63
C VAL A 185 16.39 7.42 12.92
N ARG A 186 16.19 7.90 14.16
CA ARG A 186 14.92 8.51 14.59
C ARG A 186 14.50 9.64 13.66
N PRO A 187 13.25 9.61 13.14
CA PRO A 187 12.75 10.69 12.30
C PRO A 187 12.59 11.99 13.10
N GLY A 188 12.92 13.13 12.48
CA GLY A 188 12.67 14.45 13.06
C GLY A 188 13.64 14.91 14.17
N GLN A 189 14.83 14.30 14.29
CA GLN A 189 15.87 14.82 15.18
C GLN A 189 16.56 16.06 14.60
N ASP A 190 16.85 17.01 15.47
CA ASP A 190 17.72 18.14 15.13
C ASP A 190 19.11 17.66 14.74
N ARG A 191 19.71 18.33 13.74
CA ARG A 191 21.05 17.98 13.23
C ARG A 191 22.12 18.03 14.31
N THR A 192 21.99 18.93 15.29
CA THR A 192 22.88 19.02 16.47
C THR A 192 22.80 17.77 17.34
N ASN A 193 21.60 17.24 17.59
CA ASN A 193 21.40 16.00 18.35
C ASN A 193 21.95 14.77 17.63
N VAL A 194 21.88 14.75 16.30
CA VAL A 194 22.54 13.72 15.47
C VAL A 194 24.05 13.85 15.58
N ALA A 195 24.61 15.06 15.47
CA ALA A 195 26.04 15.31 15.66
C ALA A 195 26.51 14.85 17.06
N HIS A 196 25.76 15.17 18.12
CA HIS A 196 26.01 14.69 19.49
C HIS A 196 26.00 13.16 19.57
N SER A 197 25.10 12.49 18.87
CA SER A 197 25.03 11.02 18.81
C SER A 197 26.23 10.41 18.08
N LEU A 198 26.74 11.08 17.04
CA LEU A 198 27.97 10.70 16.33
C LEU A 198 29.22 10.91 17.22
N CYS A 199 29.29 12.02 17.96
CA CYS A 199 30.33 12.25 18.96
C CYS A 199 30.26 11.23 20.10
N ALA A 200 29.05 10.81 20.49
CA ALA A 200 28.88 9.75 21.48
C ALA A 200 29.43 8.41 20.99
N TYR A 201 29.24 8.09 19.71
CA TYR A 201 29.83 6.90 19.09
C TYR A 201 31.35 6.98 19.10
N SER A 202 31.93 8.08 18.61
CA SER A 202 33.40 8.26 18.52
C SER A 202 34.08 8.16 19.90
N LEU A 203 33.47 8.70 20.95
CA LEU A 203 33.96 8.60 22.33
C LEU A 203 33.97 7.16 22.89
N VAL A 204 32.96 6.35 22.54
CA VAL A 204 32.80 5.01 23.11
C VAL A 204 33.65 3.99 22.33
N SER A 205 33.71 4.12 21.01
CA SER A 205 34.40 3.18 20.12
C SER A 205 35.85 3.58 19.78
N ASN A 206 36.26 4.82 20.07
CA ASN A 206 37.52 5.41 19.60
C ASN A 206 37.67 5.36 18.06
N SER A 207 36.55 5.42 17.32
CA SER A 207 36.51 5.36 15.86
C SER A 207 37.04 6.64 15.20
N THR A 208 37.62 6.52 14.01
CA THR A 208 38.01 7.69 13.20
C THR A 208 36.78 8.39 12.62
N PRO A 209 36.83 9.70 12.30
CA PRO A 209 35.75 10.40 11.60
C PRO A 209 35.25 9.70 10.33
N LYS A 210 36.15 9.04 9.58
CA LYS A 210 35.80 8.22 8.41
C LYS A 210 34.95 7.01 8.79
N ASP A 211 35.32 6.30 9.86
CA ASP A 211 34.56 5.15 10.36
C ASP A 211 33.22 5.58 10.98
N VAL A 212 33.15 6.75 11.60
CA VAL A 212 31.90 7.35 12.11
C VAL A 212 30.94 7.64 10.95
N LEU A 213 31.44 8.20 9.85
CA LEU A 213 30.65 8.44 8.64
C LEU A 213 30.13 7.12 8.05
N ARG A 214 30.99 6.11 7.93
CA ARG A 214 30.59 4.77 7.46
C ARG A 214 29.52 4.15 8.35
N HIS A 215 29.69 4.22 9.66
CA HIS A 215 28.71 3.71 10.62
C HIS A 215 27.37 4.46 10.53
N PHE A 216 27.38 5.78 10.34
CA PHE A 216 26.16 6.57 10.16
C PHE A 216 25.38 6.13 8.91
N LEU A 217 26.07 6.03 7.78
CA LEU A 217 25.48 5.58 6.51
C LEU A 217 24.98 4.12 6.61
N GLN A 218 25.74 3.25 7.26
CA GLN A 218 25.37 1.85 7.47
C GLN A 218 24.13 1.72 8.36
N ALA A 219 24.07 2.41 9.50
CA ALA A 219 22.92 2.34 10.41
C ALA A 219 21.61 2.80 9.74
N ARG A 220 21.68 3.80 8.85
CA ARG A 220 20.52 4.24 8.07
C ARG A 220 20.22 3.30 6.89
N PHE A 221 21.23 2.67 6.30
CA PHE A 221 21.04 1.65 5.26
C PHE A 221 20.34 0.41 5.81
N GLU A 222 20.76 -0.13 6.95
CA GLU A 222 20.15 -1.32 7.58
C GLU A 222 18.65 -1.10 7.88
N GLN A 223 18.27 0.13 8.19
CA GLN A 223 16.86 0.50 8.43
C GLN A 223 16.06 0.63 7.14
N LEU A 224 16.72 1.10 6.07
CA LEU A 224 16.14 1.12 4.74
C LEU A 224 15.89 -0.31 4.25
N ASP A 225 16.88 -1.19 4.41
CA ASP A 225 16.80 -2.60 4.00
C ASP A 225 15.74 -3.37 4.81
N ALA A 226 15.69 -3.16 6.13
CA ALA A 226 14.66 -3.75 6.99
C ALA A 226 13.23 -3.36 6.56
N LYS A 227 13.01 -2.10 6.17
CA LYS A 227 11.70 -1.65 5.64
C LYS A 227 11.42 -2.18 4.24
N ALA A 228 12.45 -2.49 3.46
CA ALA A 228 12.33 -3.00 2.09
C ALA A 228 11.97 -4.49 2.00
N GLU A 229 11.99 -5.25 3.10
CA GLU A 229 11.64 -6.69 3.10
C GLU A 229 10.16 -6.96 2.78
N SER A 230 9.24 -6.14 3.31
CA SER A 230 7.79 -6.29 3.10
C SER A 230 7.09 -4.95 2.91
N PRO A 231 7.40 -4.23 1.82
CA PRO A 231 7.01 -2.83 1.68
C PRO A 231 5.50 -2.68 1.44
N SER A 232 4.86 -1.86 2.28
CA SER A 232 3.58 -1.19 2.02
C SER A 232 3.79 0.14 1.27
N GLU A 233 2.71 0.74 0.75
CA GLU A 233 2.75 2.11 0.19
C GLU A 233 3.38 3.10 1.19
N ALA A 234 2.96 3.03 2.46
CA ALA A 234 3.48 3.90 3.52
C ALA A 234 4.98 3.67 3.77
N ASP A 235 5.42 2.40 3.72
CA ASP A 235 6.83 2.04 3.94
C ASP A 235 7.72 2.56 2.81
N ILE A 236 7.23 2.59 1.56
CA ILE A 236 7.97 3.17 0.43
C ILE A 236 8.18 4.67 0.64
N LEU A 237 7.15 5.40 1.04
CA LEU A 237 7.27 6.86 1.29
C LEU A 237 8.22 7.15 2.47
N ASP A 238 8.17 6.31 3.50
CA ASP A 238 9.09 6.34 4.63
C ASP A 238 10.55 6.04 4.23
N ILE A 239 10.76 5.06 3.34
CA ILE A 239 12.06 4.72 2.77
C ILE A 239 12.61 5.90 1.96
N LEU A 240 11.78 6.51 1.11
CA LEU A 240 12.16 7.69 0.32
C LEU A 240 12.47 8.90 1.21
N GLU A 241 11.72 9.08 2.31
CA GLU A 241 11.98 10.15 3.26
C GLU A 241 13.29 9.91 4.04
N LEU A 242 13.57 8.67 4.45
CA LEU A 242 14.84 8.30 5.07
C LEU A 242 16.01 8.48 4.10
N TYR A 243 15.82 8.12 2.82
CA TYR A 243 16.78 8.33 1.76
C TYR A 243 17.09 9.83 1.58
N ARG A 244 16.05 10.66 1.41
CA ARG A 244 16.15 12.12 1.31
C ARG A 244 16.91 12.73 2.49
N ARG A 245 16.51 12.38 3.72
CA ARG A 245 17.13 12.90 4.94
C ARG A 245 18.58 12.49 5.05
N THR A 246 18.94 11.28 4.65
CA THR A 246 20.34 10.82 4.72
C THR A 246 21.24 11.62 3.80
N LEU A 247 20.78 11.96 2.59
CA LEU A 247 21.56 12.79 1.67
C LEU A 247 21.74 14.22 2.17
N LEU A 248 20.66 14.83 2.67
CA LEU A 248 20.71 16.20 3.22
C LEU A 248 21.51 16.27 4.52
N ASP A 249 21.30 15.33 5.44
CA ASP A 249 21.99 15.29 6.73
C ASP A 249 23.48 15.01 6.55
N THR A 250 23.88 14.10 5.66
CA THR A 250 25.31 13.80 5.44
C THR A 250 26.05 15.04 4.93
N ARG A 251 25.46 15.78 4.00
CA ARG A 251 26.02 17.03 3.44
C ARG A 251 26.08 18.17 4.47
N ALA A 252 25.11 18.24 5.38
CA ALA A 252 25.08 19.25 6.43
C ALA A 252 26.03 18.91 7.59
N LEU A 253 26.07 17.65 8.02
CA LEU A 253 26.82 17.19 9.18
C LEU A 253 28.32 17.09 8.90
N PHE A 254 28.71 16.53 7.76
CA PHE A 254 30.11 16.27 7.44
C PHE A 254 30.64 17.19 6.35
N PRO A 255 31.88 17.70 6.45
CA PRO A 255 32.80 17.55 7.58
C PRO A 255 32.61 18.58 8.72
N LYS A 256 31.85 19.66 8.48
CA LYS A 256 31.88 20.88 9.32
C LYS A 256 31.23 20.73 10.70
N LEU A 257 29.92 20.51 10.77
CA LEU A 257 29.19 20.46 12.05
C LEU A 257 29.70 19.34 12.96
N PHE A 258 30.09 18.20 12.39
CA PHE A 258 30.69 17.12 13.15
C PHE A 258 32.07 17.52 13.70
N ALA A 259 32.94 18.16 12.90
CA ALA A 259 34.23 18.63 13.38
C ALA A 259 34.12 19.71 14.48
N GLU A 260 33.12 20.59 14.38
CA GLU A 260 32.79 21.60 15.40
C GLU A 260 32.33 20.94 16.71
N ALA A 261 31.36 20.02 16.65
CA ALA A 261 30.92 19.28 17.85
C ALA A 261 32.06 18.47 18.49
N MET A 262 32.99 17.97 17.67
CA MET A 262 34.18 17.26 18.13
C MET A 262 35.21 18.18 18.80
N SER A 263 35.36 19.42 18.35
CA SER A 263 36.28 20.39 18.95
C SER A 263 35.71 20.98 20.25
N GLU A 264 34.39 21.19 20.33
CA GLU A 264 33.72 21.57 21.57
C GLU A 264 33.94 20.52 22.67
N LEU A 265 33.80 19.24 22.30
CA LEU A 265 34.01 18.12 23.21
C LEU A 265 35.45 18.00 23.73
N SER A 266 36.46 18.38 22.94
CA SER A 266 37.86 18.33 23.35
C SER A 266 38.32 19.58 24.12
N SER A 267 37.55 20.67 24.07
CA SER A 267 37.90 21.96 24.69
C SER A 267 37.67 22.02 26.20
N THR A 268 36.69 21.28 26.72
CA THR A 268 36.27 21.35 28.14
C THR A 268 36.60 20.06 28.89
N PRO A 269 37.10 20.14 30.14
CA PRO A 269 37.33 18.96 30.97
C PRO A 269 35.98 18.38 31.42
N LEU A 270 35.90 17.05 31.42
CA LEU A 270 34.64 16.30 31.54
C LEU A 270 33.80 16.72 32.77
N LEU A 271 34.41 16.96 33.92
CA LEU A 271 33.68 17.31 35.15
C LEU A 271 33.17 18.76 35.20
N LYS A 272 33.67 19.65 34.33
CA LYS A 272 33.22 21.06 34.27
C LYS A 272 32.17 21.30 33.19
N ASP A 273 31.80 20.24 32.47
CA ASP A 273 30.81 20.29 31.41
C ASP A 273 29.41 20.49 31.98
N ASP A 274 28.67 21.47 31.46
CA ASP A 274 27.31 21.84 31.88
C ASP A 274 26.33 20.66 31.83
N SER A 275 26.53 19.74 30.87
CA SER A 275 25.69 18.53 30.73
C SER A 275 25.85 17.54 31.90
N LEU A 276 27.00 17.56 32.58
CA LEU A 276 27.30 16.69 33.72
C LEU A 276 27.06 17.37 35.07
N THR A 277 27.29 18.68 35.19
CA THR A 277 26.97 19.45 36.40
C THR A 277 25.47 19.61 36.60
N SER A 278 24.68 19.72 35.51
CA SER A 278 23.22 19.70 35.59
C SER A 278 22.63 18.37 36.08
N CYS A 279 23.40 17.28 36.04
CA CYS A 279 22.99 15.98 36.54
C CYS A 279 23.10 15.92 38.08
N GLY A 280 22.08 16.43 38.80
CA GLY A 280 22.04 16.45 40.27
C GLY A 280 22.22 15.08 40.94
N GLU A 281 21.98 13.98 40.21
CA GLU A 281 22.18 12.60 40.69
C GLU A 281 23.65 12.28 41.02
N LEU A 282 24.62 12.95 40.39
CA LEU A 282 26.05 12.72 40.65
C LEU A 282 26.52 13.40 41.93
N SER A 283 25.80 14.42 42.43
CA SER A 283 26.18 15.21 43.62
C SER A 283 27.65 15.64 43.60
N LEU A 284 28.08 16.18 42.46
CA LEU A 284 29.46 16.61 42.23
C LEU A 284 29.88 17.72 43.21
N ASP A 285 28.93 18.52 43.70
CA ASP A 285 29.18 19.55 44.73
C ASP A 285 29.81 18.98 46.01
N LEU A 286 29.45 17.75 46.39
CA LEU A 286 29.95 17.07 47.58
C LEU A 286 31.16 16.19 47.27
N TYR A 287 31.11 15.46 46.16
CA TYR A 287 32.10 14.42 45.87
C TYR A 287 33.26 14.87 45.00
N ALA A 288 33.19 16.02 44.30
CA ALA A 288 34.24 16.49 43.41
C ALA A 288 35.59 16.57 44.13
N VAL A 289 35.61 17.03 45.39
CA VAL A 289 36.81 17.18 46.25
C VAL A 289 37.54 15.84 46.51
N TRP A 290 36.87 14.70 46.35
CA TRP A 290 37.41 13.37 46.61
C TRP A 290 37.84 12.61 45.34
N ILE A 291 37.49 13.15 44.16
CA ILE A 291 37.90 12.63 42.85
C ILE A 291 39.37 13.00 42.60
N PRO A 292 40.22 12.07 42.10
CA PRO A 292 41.63 12.33 41.85
C PRO A 292 41.83 13.36 40.72
N GLU A 293 42.93 14.10 40.79
CA GLU A 293 43.22 15.21 39.86
C GLU A 293 43.23 14.77 38.39
N ASN A 294 43.78 13.59 38.10
CA ASN A 294 43.78 12.98 36.76
C ASN A 294 42.37 12.84 36.15
N VAL A 295 41.34 12.65 36.98
CA VAL A 295 39.95 12.54 36.51
C VAL A 295 39.28 13.92 36.44
N ARG A 296 39.73 14.91 37.22
CA ARG A 296 39.21 16.29 37.18
C ARG A 296 39.70 17.08 35.98
N THR A 297 40.95 16.89 35.59
CA THR A 297 41.57 17.55 34.43
C THR A 297 41.41 16.77 33.14
N PHE A 298 40.77 15.59 33.19
CA PHE A 298 40.58 14.75 32.01
C PHE A 298 39.72 15.46 30.95
N THR A 299 40.32 15.71 29.79
CA THR A 299 39.64 16.08 28.56
C THR A 299 39.54 14.84 27.65
N PRO A 300 38.34 14.53 27.11
CA PRO A 300 38.21 13.42 26.18
C PRO A 300 39.08 13.63 24.93
N TRP A 301 40.09 12.79 24.75
CA TRP A 301 40.86 12.78 23.52
C TRP A 301 40.16 11.91 22.49
N VAL A 302 39.82 12.51 21.34
CA VAL A 302 39.27 11.78 20.18
C VAL A 302 40.24 11.93 19.01
N ARG A 303 40.24 10.96 18.10
CA ARG A 303 41.13 10.96 16.93
C ARG A 303 40.70 12.08 15.96
N HIS A 304 41.60 13.02 15.70
CA HIS A 304 41.37 14.18 14.83
C HIS A 304 41.80 13.93 13.37
N ASP A 305 41.44 12.79 12.80
CA ASP A 305 41.74 12.54 11.38
C ASP A 305 40.88 13.48 10.51
N GLN A 306 41.51 14.21 9.59
CA GLN A 306 40.80 15.21 8.79
C GLN A 306 39.95 14.50 7.74
N LEU A 307 38.62 14.59 7.90
CA LEU A 307 37.68 14.10 6.90
C LEU A 307 37.59 15.11 5.75
N LEU A 308 38.10 14.72 4.58
CA LEU A 308 38.02 15.54 3.38
C LEU A 308 36.61 15.52 2.79
N SER A 309 36.19 16.62 2.15
CA SER A 309 34.89 16.67 1.46
C SER A 309 34.78 15.67 0.31
N SER A 310 35.91 15.31 -0.33
CA SER A 310 35.97 14.26 -1.35
C SER A 310 35.58 12.89 -0.78
N ASP A 311 36.12 12.55 0.40
CA ASP A 311 35.85 11.26 1.06
C ASP A 311 34.36 11.13 1.43
N VAL A 312 33.73 12.24 1.85
CA VAL A 312 32.28 12.30 2.10
C VAL A 312 31.50 12.08 0.81
N GLY A 313 31.92 12.73 -0.28
CA GLY A 313 31.29 12.58 -1.60
C GLY A 313 31.35 11.14 -2.12
N ASP A 314 32.50 10.48 -2.02
CA ASP A 314 32.66 9.11 -2.52
C ASP A 314 31.89 8.08 -1.67
N ALA A 315 31.92 8.23 -0.34
CA ALA A 315 31.12 7.42 0.55
C ALA A 315 29.61 7.62 0.30
N LEU A 316 29.16 8.85 0.08
CA LEU A 316 27.77 9.14 -0.25
C LEU A 316 27.36 8.56 -1.62
N ARG A 317 28.23 8.64 -2.65
CA ARG A 317 27.97 8.04 -3.99
C ARG A 317 27.86 6.52 -3.95
N SER A 318 28.70 5.86 -3.17
CA SER A 318 28.61 4.41 -2.99
C SER A 318 27.34 4.00 -2.23
N TRP A 319 26.99 4.76 -1.20
CA TRP A 319 25.75 4.56 -0.45
C TRP A 319 24.50 4.84 -1.28
N THR A 320 24.46 5.91 -2.09
CA THR A 320 23.30 6.22 -2.95
C THR A 320 23.03 5.10 -3.94
N LYS A 321 24.05 4.55 -4.58
CA LYS A 321 23.89 3.43 -5.51
C LYS A 321 23.29 2.20 -4.81
N GLN A 322 23.76 1.87 -3.61
CA GLN A 322 23.20 0.76 -2.82
C GLN A 322 21.77 1.05 -2.35
N ALA A 323 21.49 2.27 -1.90
CA ALA A 323 20.14 2.65 -1.47
C ALA A 323 19.15 2.64 -2.64
N GLN A 324 19.55 3.13 -3.81
CA GLN A 324 18.73 3.11 -5.03
C GLN A 324 18.34 1.69 -5.41
N THR A 325 19.27 0.72 -5.42
CA THR A 325 18.92 -0.67 -5.75
C THR A 325 17.92 -1.28 -4.77
N VAL A 326 18.03 -0.97 -3.48
CA VAL A 326 17.04 -1.41 -2.47
C VAL A 326 15.69 -0.72 -2.67
N ILE A 327 15.66 0.59 -2.97
CA ILE A 327 14.42 1.33 -3.27
C ILE A 327 13.73 0.74 -4.50
N HIS A 328 14.47 0.48 -5.58
CA HIS A 328 13.94 -0.14 -6.79
C HIS A 328 13.31 -1.51 -6.49
N ARG A 329 14.04 -2.37 -5.77
CA ARG A 329 13.53 -3.68 -5.36
C ARG A 329 12.28 -3.57 -4.48
N ALA A 330 12.25 -2.62 -3.54
CA ALA A 330 11.11 -2.41 -2.65
C ALA A 330 9.87 -1.97 -3.45
N VAL A 331 10.04 -1.03 -4.38
CA VAL A 331 8.98 -0.57 -5.27
C VAL A 331 8.48 -1.72 -6.15
N GLU A 332 9.36 -2.49 -6.80
CA GLU A 332 8.96 -3.66 -7.61
C GLU A 332 8.19 -4.70 -6.78
N THR A 333 8.64 -4.97 -5.55
CA THR A 333 7.99 -5.93 -4.65
C THR A 333 6.60 -5.44 -4.23
N CYS A 334 6.42 -4.17 -3.94
CA CYS A 334 5.11 -3.58 -3.65
C CYS A 334 4.19 -3.63 -4.88
N LEU A 335 4.71 -3.21 -6.04
CA LEU A 335 3.99 -3.19 -7.30
C LEU A 335 3.47 -4.57 -7.72
N SER A 336 4.25 -5.63 -7.51
CA SER A 336 3.83 -7.00 -7.83
C SER A 336 2.58 -7.48 -7.07
N LYS A 337 2.31 -6.91 -5.89
CA LYS A 337 1.14 -7.25 -5.05
C LYS A 337 -0.12 -6.50 -5.47
N GLU A 338 0.05 -5.29 -6.02
CA GLU A 338 -1.06 -4.41 -6.40
C GLU A 338 -1.67 -4.84 -7.73
N THR A 339 -2.98 -5.10 -7.73
CA THR A 339 -3.75 -5.50 -8.93
C THR A 339 -4.64 -4.39 -9.47
N ASP A 340 -4.97 -3.41 -8.63
CA ASP A 340 -5.82 -2.29 -9.02
C ASP A 340 -5.03 -1.20 -9.76
N ALA A 341 -5.49 -0.83 -10.94
CA ALA A 341 -4.88 0.22 -11.74
C ALA A 341 -4.98 1.60 -11.07
N GLN A 342 -6.02 1.86 -10.25
CA GLN A 342 -6.16 3.14 -9.56
C GLN A 342 -5.14 3.31 -8.44
N SER A 343 -4.98 2.28 -7.59
CA SER A 343 -3.96 2.28 -6.54
C SER A 343 -2.55 2.43 -7.14
N LEU A 344 -2.25 1.73 -8.23
CA LEU A 344 -0.98 1.83 -8.95
C LEU A 344 -0.66 3.24 -9.45
N LEU A 345 -1.63 3.93 -10.06
CA LEU A 345 -1.44 5.31 -10.50
C LEU A 345 -1.25 6.28 -9.34
N HIS A 346 -1.93 6.06 -8.22
CA HIS A 346 -1.78 6.86 -7.01
C HIS A 346 -0.39 6.67 -6.36
N ILE A 347 0.06 5.43 -6.22
CA ILE A 347 1.42 5.11 -5.72
C ILE A 347 2.46 5.72 -6.65
N ARG A 348 2.32 5.55 -7.97
CA ARG A 348 3.19 6.14 -8.98
C ARG A 348 3.33 7.65 -8.78
N LYS A 349 2.20 8.33 -8.62
CA LYS A 349 2.17 9.78 -8.44
C LYS A 349 2.95 10.23 -7.21
N LYS A 350 2.67 9.64 -6.03
CA LYS A 350 3.35 9.99 -4.78
C LYS A 350 4.85 9.70 -4.80
N VAL A 351 5.22 8.50 -5.24
CA VAL A 351 6.62 8.05 -5.30
C VAL A 351 7.45 8.94 -6.23
N LEU A 352 6.94 9.22 -7.42
CA LEU A 352 7.65 10.06 -8.39
C LEU A 352 7.70 11.52 -7.94
N LEU A 353 6.65 12.09 -7.35
CA LEU A 353 6.70 13.46 -6.80
C LEU A 353 7.77 13.60 -5.70
N GLN A 354 7.83 12.64 -4.76
CA GLN A 354 8.83 12.67 -3.70
C GLN A 354 10.26 12.46 -4.23
N TYR A 355 10.42 11.64 -5.27
CA TYR A 355 11.72 11.42 -5.89
C TYR A 355 12.17 12.62 -6.75
N LEU A 356 11.25 13.27 -7.47
CA LEU A 356 11.53 14.47 -8.27
C LEU A 356 11.92 15.67 -7.40
N SER A 357 11.21 15.87 -6.28
CA SER A 357 11.60 16.91 -5.31
C SER A 357 12.97 16.64 -4.69
N LEU A 358 13.33 15.37 -4.49
CA LEU A 358 14.66 14.97 -4.05
C LEU A 358 15.73 15.26 -5.12
N SER A 359 15.49 14.93 -6.39
CA SER A 359 16.47 15.17 -7.45
C SER A 359 16.73 16.67 -7.68
N ALA A 360 15.68 17.51 -7.61
CA ALA A 360 15.83 18.95 -7.78
C ALA A 360 16.69 19.60 -6.67
N ASN A 361 16.56 19.10 -5.45
CA ASN A 361 17.36 19.56 -4.31
C ASN A 361 18.84 19.15 -4.38
N LEU A 362 19.15 18.04 -5.06
CA LEU A 362 20.50 17.46 -5.06
C LEU A 362 21.34 17.88 -6.26
N ARG A 363 20.72 18.25 -7.39
CA ARG A 363 21.38 18.71 -8.64
C ARG A 363 22.52 17.79 -9.10
N ASP A 364 22.33 16.48 -8.95
CA ASP A 364 23.27 15.44 -9.37
C ASP A 364 22.60 14.52 -10.40
N GLY A 365 23.20 14.37 -11.59
CA GLY A 365 22.68 13.52 -12.67
C GLY A 365 22.56 12.02 -12.36
N SER A 366 23.10 11.55 -11.24
CA SER A 366 22.94 10.15 -10.77
C SER A 366 21.49 9.78 -10.45
N HIS A 367 20.59 10.76 -10.32
CA HIS A 367 19.19 10.52 -9.98
C HIS A 367 18.29 10.37 -11.20
N ALA A 368 18.70 10.86 -12.38
CA ALA A 368 17.90 10.79 -13.61
C ALA A 368 17.72 9.34 -14.10
N GLU A 369 18.78 8.53 -14.07
CA GLU A 369 18.72 7.10 -14.44
C GLU A 369 17.75 6.34 -13.54
N SER A 370 17.84 6.56 -12.22
CA SER A 370 16.96 5.92 -11.24
C SER A 370 15.49 6.39 -11.37
N ILE A 371 15.21 7.63 -11.81
CA ILE A 371 13.83 8.04 -12.14
C ILE A 371 13.29 7.21 -13.30
N ASN A 372 14.08 7.03 -14.35
CA ASN A 372 13.68 6.25 -15.51
C ASN A 372 13.48 4.77 -15.18
N ASP A 373 14.32 4.19 -14.31
CA ASP A 373 14.16 2.83 -13.82
C ASP A 373 12.87 2.66 -12.99
N LEU A 374 12.56 3.61 -12.09
CA LEU A 374 11.30 3.60 -11.33
C LEU A 374 10.09 3.72 -12.27
N ARG A 375 10.13 4.67 -13.22
CA ARG A 375 9.08 4.84 -14.24
C ARG A 375 8.89 3.56 -15.05
N GLY A 376 9.97 2.94 -15.49
CA GLY A 376 9.95 1.66 -16.20
C GLY A 376 9.27 0.55 -15.40
N ALA A 377 9.54 0.45 -14.09
CA ALA A 377 8.87 -0.52 -13.22
C ALA A 377 7.35 -0.29 -13.12
N PHE A 378 6.92 0.97 -12.95
CA PHE A 378 5.48 1.30 -12.96
C PHE A 378 4.82 1.03 -14.30
N VAL A 379 5.47 1.39 -15.42
CA VAL A 379 4.93 1.14 -16.77
C VAL A 379 4.80 -0.34 -17.04
N LYS A 380 5.83 -1.15 -16.72
CA LYS A 380 5.77 -2.62 -16.84
C LYS A 380 4.59 -3.19 -16.06
N ARG A 381 4.42 -2.79 -14.78
CA ARG A 381 3.30 -3.28 -13.97
C ARG A 381 1.94 -2.84 -14.53
N LEU A 382 1.82 -1.59 -15.00
CA LEU A 382 0.59 -1.11 -15.64
C LEU A 382 0.29 -1.87 -16.94
N GLN A 383 1.30 -2.25 -17.71
CA GLN A 383 1.13 -3.11 -18.89
C GLN A 383 0.65 -4.52 -18.48
N ASP A 384 1.17 -5.10 -17.40
CA ASP A 384 0.72 -6.39 -16.89
C ASP A 384 -0.73 -6.34 -16.41
N VAL A 385 -1.11 -5.27 -15.70
CA VAL A 385 -2.51 -5.06 -15.26
C VAL A 385 -3.43 -4.78 -16.46
N ALA A 386 -2.94 -4.06 -17.49
CA ALA A 386 -3.69 -3.87 -18.73
C ALA A 386 -3.98 -5.23 -19.40
N ARG A 387 -2.98 -6.10 -19.51
CA ARG A 387 -3.13 -7.44 -20.08
C ARG A 387 -4.10 -8.29 -19.26
N SER A 388 -3.92 -8.36 -17.94
CA SER A 388 -4.80 -9.17 -17.08
C SER A 388 -6.24 -8.67 -17.06
N SER A 389 -6.48 -7.36 -17.20
CA SER A 389 -7.83 -6.80 -17.32
C SER A 389 -8.54 -7.19 -18.62
N VAL A 390 -7.78 -7.55 -19.66
CA VAL A 390 -8.29 -7.85 -20.99
C VAL A 390 -8.41 -9.36 -21.25
N GLU A 391 -7.60 -10.21 -20.60
CA GLU A 391 -7.48 -11.66 -20.81
C GLU A 391 -8.76 -12.50 -20.51
N SER A 392 -9.83 -11.93 -19.95
CA SER A 392 -10.89 -12.68 -19.25
C SER A 392 -12.12 -13.14 -20.07
N ILE A 393 -12.08 -13.19 -21.41
CA ILE A 393 -13.28 -13.48 -22.21
C ILE A 393 -13.48 -15.00 -22.47
N ALA A 394 -14.19 -15.68 -21.57
CA ALA A 394 -14.63 -17.07 -21.77
C ALA A 394 -16.09 -17.14 -22.26
N LEU A 395 -16.34 -16.93 -23.56
CA LEU A 395 -17.71 -16.92 -24.14
C LEU A 395 -18.25 -18.33 -24.38
N PHE A 396 -17.39 -19.27 -24.72
CA PHE A 396 -17.79 -20.56 -25.24
C PHE A 396 -18.22 -21.57 -24.16
N GLU A 397 -17.73 -21.42 -22.93
CA GLU A 397 -18.16 -22.24 -21.79
C GLU A 397 -19.66 -22.09 -21.51
N ASP A 398 -20.21 -20.87 -21.61
CA ASP A 398 -21.63 -20.61 -21.39
C ASP A 398 -22.49 -21.18 -22.53
N LEU A 399 -21.98 -21.11 -23.77
CA LEU A 399 -22.65 -21.67 -24.94
C LEU A 399 -22.77 -23.19 -24.85
N ASP A 400 -21.75 -23.86 -24.31
CA ASP A 400 -21.74 -25.31 -24.15
C ASP A 400 -22.56 -25.77 -22.93
N ALA A 401 -22.65 -24.95 -21.88
CA ALA A 401 -23.44 -25.23 -20.68
C ALA A 401 -24.95 -25.14 -20.90
N THR A 402 -25.40 -24.40 -21.93
CA THR A 402 -26.82 -24.20 -22.21
C THR A 402 -27.35 -25.39 -23.02
N PRO A 403 -28.39 -26.11 -22.56
CA PRO A 403 -28.93 -27.24 -23.32
C PRO A 403 -29.43 -26.77 -24.69
N GLN A 404 -29.01 -27.46 -25.76
CA GLN A 404 -29.49 -27.23 -27.11
C GLN A 404 -30.98 -27.60 -27.19
N SER A 405 -31.86 -26.67 -26.84
CA SER A 405 -33.28 -26.87 -27.08
C SER A 405 -33.50 -26.86 -28.61
N PRO A 406 -34.22 -27.84 -29.18
CA PRO A 406 -34.60 -27.79 -30.59
C PRO A 406 -35.30 -26.46 -30.84
N ALA A 407 -34.85 -25.75 -31.88
CA ALA A 407 -35.29 -24.41 -32.30
C ALA A 407 -36.77 -24.16 -31.94
N SER A 408 -37.00 -23.64 -30.75
CA SER A 408 -38.34 -23.32 -30.31
C SER A 408 -38.63 -21.97 -30.88
N ASN A 409 -39.48 -21.92 -31.92
CA ASN A 409 -40.00 -20.70 -32.52
C ASN A 409 -40.58 -19.70 -31.49
N ALA A 410 -40.78 -20.13 -30.24
CA ALA A 410 -41.16 -19.29 -29.11
C ALA A 410 -40.14 -18.19 -28.76
N SER A 411 -38.83 -18.38 -29.00
CA SER A 411 -37.84 -17.34 -28.64
C SER A 411 -37.85 -16.13 -29.59
N LEU A 412 -38.32 -16.31 -30.83
CA LEU A 412 -38.35 -15.29 -31.89
C LEU A 412 -39.69 -14.54 -31.99
N ASP A 413 -40.77 -15.09 -31.43
CA ASP A 413 -42.10 -14.44 -31.49
C ASP A 413 -42.18 -13.24 -30.54
N LEU A 414 -42.40 -12.05 -31.09
CA LEU A 414 -42.53 -10.81 -30.32
C LEU A 414 -43.83 -10.78 -29.51
N TRP A 415 -44.89 -11.46 -29.95
CA TRP A 415 -46.20 -11.39 -29.31
C TRP A 415 -46.23 -12.11 -27.96
N GLN A 416 -45.38 -13.11 -27.75
CA GLN A 416 -45.15 -13.74 -26.46
C GLN A 416 -44.44 -12.84 -25.43
N LEU A 417 -44.08 -11.58 -25.78
CA LEU A 417 -43.67 -10.58 -24.79
C LEU A 417 -44.87 -9.99 -24.05
N SER A 418 -46.04 -9.95 -24.70
CA SER A 418 -47.27 -9.40 -24.12
C SER A 418 -47.83 -10.24 -22.97
N SER A 419 -47.45 -11.52 -22.91
CA SER A 419 -47.84 -12.46 -21.86
C SER A 419 -46.86 -12.52 -20.69
N LYS A 420 -45.75 -11.76 -20.72
CA LYS A 420 -44.78 -11.68 -19.62
C LYS A 420 -45.00 -10.40 -18.82
N ASP A 421 -45.10 -10.53 -17.50
CA ASP A 421 -45.15 -9.38 -16.58
C ASP A 421 -43.79 -8.66 -16.57
N LEU A 422 -43.63 -7.68 -17.45
CA LEU A 422 -42.41 -6.88 -17.58
C LEU A 422 -42.59 -5.56 -16.83
N ASP A 423 -41.64 -5.23 -15.95
CA ASP A 423 -41.64 -3.97 -15.20
C ASP A 423 -41.33 -2.78 -16.13
N LEU A 424 -42.25 -1.80 -16.14
CA LEU A 424 -42.20 -0.59 -16.97
C LEU A 424 -41.69 0.65 -16.20
N SER A 425 -41.47 0.53 -14.89
CA SER A 425 -41.15 1.64 -13.96
C SER A 425 -39.92 2.47 -14.36
N ASN A 426 -38.87 1.84 -14.88
CA ASN A 426 -37.62 2.49 -15.32
C ASN A 426 -37.61 2.78 -16.82
N GLY A 427 -38.60 3.54 -17.32
CA GLY A 427 -38.69 3.94 -18.72
C GLY A 427 -38.74 2.76 -19.69
N ALA A 428 -39.35 1.65 -19.27
CA ALA A 428 -39.48 0.41 -20.04
C ALA A 428 -38.14 -0.15 -20.57
N GLN A 429 -37.01 0.08 -19.89
CA GLN A 429 -35.70 -0.41 -20.32
C GLN A 429 -35.63 -1.94 -20.43
N LEU A 430 -36.23 -2.66 -19.48
CA LEU A 430 -36.30 -4.13 -19.52
C LEU A 430 -37.15 -4.63 -20.68
N PHE A 431 -38.26 -3.94 -20.96
CA PHE A 431 -39.09 -4.22 -22.14
C PHE A 431 -38.33 -3.98 -23.45
N ARG A 432 -37.61 -2.84 -23.57
CA ARG A 432 -36.76 -2.54 -24.75
C ARG A 432 -35.65 -3.56 -24.94
N LYS A 433 -34.95 -3.96 -23.86
CA LYS A 433 -33.94 -5.03 -23.91
C LYS A 433 -34.56 -6.34 -24.37
N SER A 434 -35.69 -6.74 -23.78
CA SER A 434 -36.41 -7.96 -24.17
C SER A 434 -36.83 -7.97 -25.64
N ILE A 435 -37.27 -6.83 -26.20
CA ILE A 435 -37.56 -6.70 -27.63
C ILE A 435 -36.30 -6.88 -28.47
N LEU A 436 -35.20 -6.21 -28.12
CA LEU A 436 -33.94 -6.31 -28.85
C LEU A 436 -33.37 -7.72 -28.78
N ASP A 437 -33.43 -8.36 -27.62
CA ASP A 437 -32.95 -9.72 -27.42
C ASP A 437 -33.72 -10.71 -28.31
N ARG A 438 -35.05 -10.59 -28.40
CA ARG A 438 -35.84 -11.41 -29.33
C ARG A 438 -35.61 -11.08 -30.80
N ARG A 439 -35.51 -9.79 -31.16
CA ARG A 439 -35.22 -9.36 -32.55
C ARG A 439 -33.88 -9.90 -33.05
N HIS A 440 -32.87 -9.93 -32.17
CA HIS A 440 -31.54 -10.43 -32.49
C HIS A 440 -31.37 -11.93 -32.22
N GLY A 441 -32.45 -12.63 -31.84
CA GLY A 441 -32.44 -14.06 -31.56
C GLY A 441 -31.44 -14.46 -30.47
N ARG A 442 -31.32 -13.64 -29.41
CA ARG A 442 -30.46 -13.91 -28.27
C ARG A 442 -31.11 -14.91 -27.33
N ASP A 443 -30.75 -16.17 -27.52
CA ASP A 443 -31.06 -17.26 -26.59
C ASP A 443 -30.34 -17.07 -25.24
N GLU A 444 -30.75 -17.80 -24.21
CA GLU A 444 -30.21 -17.65 -22.84
C GLU A 444 -28.67 -17.74 -22.79
N GLY A 445 -28.07 -18.68 -23.53
CA GLY A 445 -26.62 -18.79 -23.65
C GLY A 445 -25.96 -17.58 -24.32
N LEU A 446 -26.57 -17.05 -25.39
CA LEU A 446 -26.03 -15.85 -26.06
C LEU A 446 -26.20 -14.59 -25.20
N GLN A 447 -27.26 -14.50 -24.39
CA GLN A 447 -27.44 -13.41 -23.43
C GLN A 447 -26.33 -13.42 -22.37
N ALA A 448 -25.93 -14.60 -21.87
CA ALA A 448 -24.78 -14.74 -20.96
C ALA A 448 -23.48 -14.25 -21.61
N CYS A 449 -23.22 -14.66 -22.87
CA CYS A 449 -22.06 -14.16 -23.63
C CYS A 449 -22.08 -12.63 -23.79
N VAL A 450 -23.23 -12.04 -24.13
CA VAL A 450 -23.38 -10.59 -24.27
C VAL A 450 -23.15 -9.86 -22.94
N GLN A 451 -23.60 -10.43 -21.82
CA GLN A 451 -23.33 -9.88 -20.49
C GLN A 451 -21.83 -9.93 -20.15
N LYS A 452 -21.14 -11.03 -20.45
CA LYS A 452 -19.67 -11.11 -20.30
C LYS A 452 -18.95 -10.09 -21.17
N LEU A 453 -19.34 -9.96 -22.44
CA LEU A 453 -18.80 -8.93 -23.34
C LEU A 453 -19.06 -7.52 -22.79
N ASN A 454 -20.25 -7.22 -22.28
CA ASN A 454 -20.57 -5.92 -21.65
C ASN A 454 -19.70 -5.64 -20.43
N LYS A 455 -19.51 -6.63 -19.56
CA LYS A 455 -18.63 -6.51 -18.40
C LYS A 455 -17.19 -6.23 -18.84
N TRP A 456 -16.70 -7.01 -19.80
CA TRP A 456 -15.37 -6.83 -20.38
C TRP A 456 -15.17 -5.43 -20.96
N THR A 457 -16.13 -4.90 -21.74
CA THR A 457 -16.02 -3.53 -22.25
C THR A 457 -16.08 -2.46 -21.17
N ASN A 458 -16.86 -2.68 -20.10
CA ASN A 458 -16.88 -1.74 -18.98
C ASN A 458 -15.52 -1.71 -18.25
N GLU A 459 -14.88 -2.86 -18.07
CA GLU A 459 -13.53 -2.97 -17.49
C GLU A 459 -12.50 -2.24 -18.39
N MET A 460 -12.57 -2.45 -19.69
CA MET A 460 -11.76 -1.72 -20.67
C MET A 460 -11.99 -0.20 -20.62
N ASP A 461 -13.23 0.25 -20.55
CA ASP A 461 -13.57 1.67 -20.42
C ASP A 461 -13.06 2.28 -19.11
N THR A 462 -13.08 1.51 -18.01
CA THR A 462 -12.49 1.97 -16.75
C THR A 462 -10.98 2.14 -16.88
N PHE A 463 -10.29 1.15 -17.45
CA PHE A 463 -8.85 1.23 -17.66
C PHE A 463 -8.47 2.36 -18.62
N TRP A 464 -9.21 2.53 -19.71
CA TRP A 464 -9.00 3.62 -20.67
C TRP A 464 -9.14 5.00 -20.02
N ARG A 465 -10.16 5.19 -19.17
CA ARG A 465 -10.32 6.44 -18.40
C ARG A 465 -9.13 6.71 -17.49
N LEU A 466 -8.55 5.68 -16.87
CA LEU A 466 -7.35 5.80 -16.05
C LEU A 466 -6.12 6.16 -16.89
N LEU A 467 -6.01 5.61 -18.10
CA LEU A 467 -4.96 5.98 -19.04
C LEU A 467 -5.07 7.45 -19.49
N GLN A 468 -6.29 7.93 -19.75
CA GLN A 468 -6.52 9.35 -20.03
C GLN A 468 -6.20 10.23 -18.81
N GLN A 469 -6.54 9.79 -17.61
CA GLN A 469 -6.17 10.49 -16.37
C GLN A 469 -4.65 10.62 -16.25
N MET A 470 -3.90 9.55 -16.53
CA MET A 470 -2.43 9.55 -16.53
C MET A 470 -1.87 10.56 -17.54
N ARG A 471 -2.43 10.66 -18.75
CA ARG A 471 -2.03 11.66 -19.76
C ARG A 471 -2.33 13.10 -19.32
N SER A 472 -3.44 13.30 -18.62
CA SER A 472 -3.90 14.61 -18.15
C SER A 472 -3.30 15.04 -16.80
N THR A 473 -2.49 14.19 -16.16
CA THR A 473 -1.95 14.47 -14.83
C THR A 473 -0.99 15.66 -14.89
N ARG A 474 -1.35 16.74 -14.18
CA ARG A 474 -0.54 17.95 -14.08
C ARG A 474 0.48 17.79 -12.98
N TRP A 475 1.69 17.40 -13.36
CA TRP A 475 2.79 17.23 -12.41
C TRP A 475 3.33 18.56 -11.87
N GLN A 476 3.21 19.65 -12.63
CA GLN A 476 3.74 20.96 -12.26
C GLN A 476 3.00 21.59 -11.07
N ASP A 477 1.67 21.42 -10.99
CA ASP A 477 0.85 22.06 -9.94
C ASP A 477 1.11 21.48 -8.53
N GLU A 478 1.71 20.29 -8.45
CA GLU A 478 1.93 19.55 -7.18
C GLU A 478 3.40 19.33 -6.84
N LEU A 479 4.31 19.73 -7.74
CA LEU A 479 5.73 19.68 -7.48
C LEU A 479 6.16 21.02 -6.86
N ASP A 480 6.77 20.98 -5.68
CA ASP A 480 7.27 22.19 -4.99
C ASP A 480 8.44 22.89 -5.71
N VAL A 481 8.94 22.29 -6.81
CA VAL A 481 10.11 22.74 -7.56
C VAL A 481 9.81 22.71 -9.05
N ASP A 482 10.23 23.72 -9.80
CA ASP A 482 10.03 23.74 -11.26
C ASP A 482 10.88 22.66 -11.93
N PHE A 483 10.38 22.00 -12.98
CA PHE A 483 11.24 21.03 -13.68
C PHE A 483 12.40 21.70 -14.42
N ASP A 484 12.37 23.02 -14.57
CA ASP A 484 13.48 23.77 -15.13
C ASP A 484 14.72 23.70 -14.20
N ASP A 485 14.50 23.38 -12.91
CA ASP A 485 15.57 23.09 -11.93
C ASP A 485 16.08 21.63 -12.01
N LEU A 486 15.46 20.77 -12.82
CA LEU A 486 15.86 19.37 -13.00
C LEU A 486 16.76 19.19 -14.21
N GLU A 487 17.80 18.38 -14.07
CA GLU A 487 18.57 17.88 -15.22
C GLU A 487 17.65 17.07 -16.14
N ASN A 488 17.56 17.47 -17.42
CA ASN A 488 16.66 16.89 -18.42
C ASN A 488 15.16 16.99 -18.04
N GLY A 489 14.77 18.04 -17.32
CA GLY A 489 13.40 18.23 -16.83
C GLY A 489 12.32 18.14 -17.92
N ASP A 490 12.55 18.71 -19.10
CA ASP A 490 11.61 18.64 -20.23
C ASP A 490 11.45 17.22 -20.79
N GLU A 491 12.55 16.46 -20.87
CA GLU A 491 12.50 15.06 -21.29
C GLU A 491 11.72 14.21 -20.27
N ILE A 492 11.95 14.43 -18.97
CA ILE A 492 11.22 13.77 -17.89
C ILE A 492 9.73 14.13 -17.93
N ARG A 493 9.39 15.41 -18.14
CA ARG A 493 7.99 15.87 -18.31
C ARG A 493 7.31 15.13 -19.46
N GLN A 494 7.89 15.18 -20.65
CA GLN A 494 7.35 14.52 -21.84
C GLN A 494 7.20 13.01 -21.61
N ALA A 495 8.19 12.41 -20.96
CA ALA A 495 8.19 10.99 -20.75
C ALA A 495 7.13 10.55 -19.72
N LEU A 496 6.89 11.33 -18.65
CA LEU A 496 5.85 11.07 -17.65
C LEU A 496 4.42 11.21 -18.20
N THR A 497 4.16 12.23 -19.03
CA THR A 497 2.80 12.51 -19.53
C THR A 497 2.48 11.78 -20.83
N GLN A 498 3.46 11.63 -21.71
CA GLN A 498 3.25 11.15 -23.07
C GLN A 498 3.85 9.75 -23.29
N ALA A 499 5.16 9.57 -23.09
CA ALA A 499 5.80 8.28 -23.41
C ALA A 499 5.23 7.11 -22.58
N ASP A 500 5.06 7.30 -21.27
CA ASP A 500 4.51 6.26 -20.39
C ASP A 500 3.04 5.92 -20.75
N ALA A 501 2.27 6.92 -21.20
CA ALA A 501 0.90 6.74 -21.66
C ALA A 501 0.83 6.01 -23.00
N GLU A 502 1.70 6.34 -23.95
CA GLU A 502 1.78 5.69 -25.26
C GLU A 502 2.24 4.22 -25.14
N GLN A 503 3.19 3.93 -24.24
CA GLN A 503 3.67 2.56 -23.99
C GLN A 503 2.62 1.67 -23.34
N THR A 504 1.84 2.20 -22.39
CA THR A 504 0.73 1.45 -21.79
C THR A 504 -0.45 1.32 -22.74
N GLN A 505 -0.72 2.35 -23.55
CA GLN A 505 -1.76 2.34 -24.58
C GLN A 505 -1.47 1.29 -25.65
N SER A 506 -0.25 1.23 -26.17
CA SER A 506 0.13 0.25 -27.19
C SER A 506 0.05 -1.18 -26.67
N ALA A 507 0.48 -1.43 -25.42
CA ALA A 507 0.33 -2.73 -24.77
C ALA A 507 -1.15 -3.12 -24.58
N PHE A 508 -1.99 -2.18 -24.16
CA PHE A 508 -3.44 -2.38 -24.03
C PHE A 508 -4.08 -2.67 -25.40
N GLN A 509 -3.77 -1.89 -26.43
CA GLN A 509 -4.27 -2.11 -27.79
C GLN A 509 -3.83 -3.49 -28.34
N SER A 510 -2.59 -3.90 -28.12
CA SER A 510 -2.08 -5.22 -28.50
C SER A 510 -2.87 -6.33 -27.80
N ALA A 511 -3.01 -6.26 -26.48
CA ALA A 511 -3.74 -7.25 -25.68
C ALA A 511 -5.19 -7.40 -26.14
N VAL A 512 -5.88 -6.29 -26.41
CA VAL A 512 -7.25 -6.29 -26.92
C VAL A 512 -7.34 -6.94 -28.31
N SER A 513 -6.38 -6.63 -29.17
CA SER A 513 -6.31 -7.20 -30.52
C SER A 513 -6.08 -8.71 -30.48
N GLU A 514 -5.23 -9.20 -29.57
CA GLU A 514 -4.92 -10.61 -29.37
C GLU A 514 -6.13 -11.37 -28.85
N VAL A 515 -6.82 -10.85 -27.83
CA VAL A 515 -8.03 -11.49 -27.28
C VAL A 515 -9.14 -11.57 -28.33
N LEU A 516 -9.39 -10.48 -29.08
CA LEU A 516 -10.39 -10.51 -30.13
C LEU A 516 -10.01 -11.51 -31.23
N LYS A 517 -8.77 -11.51 -31.72
CA LYS A 517 -8.28 -12.49 -32.70
C LYS A 517 -8.50 -13.93 -32.23
N HIS A 518 -8.18 -14.22 -30.97
CA HIS A 518 -8.40 -15.54 -30.39
C HIS A 518 -9.88 -15.94 -30.40
N GLN A 519 -10.80 -15.02 -30.10
CA GLN A 519 -12.24 -15.32 -30.21
C GLN A 519 -12.66 -15.65 -31.65
N TYR A 520 -12.13 -14.95 -32.66
CA TYR A 520 -12.42 -15.28 -34.06
C TYR A 520 -11.85 -16.65 -34.48
N GLU A 521 -10.67 -17.01 -33.99
CA GLU A 521 -10.07 -18.34 -34.22
C GLU A 521 -10.94 -19.45 -33.62
N LEU A 522 -11.44 -19.27 -32.39
CA LEU A 522 -12.36 -20.22 -31.75
C LEU A 522 -13.67 -20.38 -32.54
N ILE A 523 -14.21 -19.31 -33.13
CA ILE A 523 -15.40 -19.41 -34.01
C ILE A 523 -15.07 -20.23 -35.26
N LYS A 524 -13.91 -20.02 -35.85
CA LYS A 524 -13.47 -20.75 -37.05
C LYS A 524 -13.33 -22.24 -36.76
N GLU A 525 -12.71 -22.62 -35.65
CA GLU A 525 -12.60 -24.02 -35.21
C GLU A 525 -13.97 -24.67 -35.00
N ARG A 526 -14.90 -23.94 -34.37
CA ARG A 526 -16.25 -24.42 -34.11
C ARG A 526 -17.16 -24.48 -35.33
N THR A 527 -16.78 -23.86 -36.45
CA THR A 527 -17.54 -23.99 -37.71
C THR A 527 -17.61 -25.46 -38.18
N SER A 528 -16.64 -26.29 -37.79
CA SER A 528 -16.61 -27.73 -38.08
C SER A 528 -17.29 -28.60 -36.99
N SER A 529 -17.79 -27.98 -35.91
CA SER A 529 -18.36 -28.67 -34.74
C SER A 529 -19.89 -28.77 -34.79
N SER A 530 -20.49 -29.47 -33.83
CA SER A 530 -21.96 -29.65 -33.71
C SER A 530 -22.73 -28.41 -33.21
N THR A 531 -22.09 -27.23 -33.17
CA THR A 531 -22.78 -25.99 -32.75
C THR A 531 -23.65 -25.44 -33.88
N PRO A 532 -24.86 -24.93 -33.58
CA PRO A 532 -25.74 -24.43 -34.63
C PRO A 532 -25.14 -23.18 -35.29
N PRO A 533 -25.11 -23.08 -36.63
CA PRO A 533 -24.48 -21.96 -37.34
C PRO A 533 -25.16 -20.62 -37.04
N GLN A 534 -26.43 -20.65 -36.66
CA GLN A 534 -27.24 -19.48 -36.26
C GLN A 534 -26.66 -18.78 -35.02
N THR A 535 -26.29 -19.54 -33.98
CA THR A 535 -25.75 -18.96 -32.75
C THR A 535 -24.34 -18.42 -32.96
N LEU A 536 -23.52 -19.10 -33.77
CA LEU A 536 -22.19 -18.63 -34.15
C LEU A 536 -22.24 -17.31 -34.95
N LEU A 537 -23.17 -17.18 -35.91
CA LEU A 537 -23.35 -15.92 -36.66
C LEU A 537 -23.81 -14.76 -35.78
N ARG A 538 -24.68 -15.03 -34.79
CA ARG A 538 -25.12 -14.01 -33.82
C ARG A 538 -24.00 -13.61 -32.86
N LEU A 539 -23.22 -14.57 -32.37
CA LEU A 539 -22.03 -14.31 -31.56
C LEU A 539 -21.00 -13.48 -32.33
N LEU A 540 -20.74 -13.83 -33.59
CA LEU A 540 -19.83 -13.09 -34.47
C LEU A 540 -20.27 -11.64 -34.62
N ARG A 541 -21.57 -11.38 -34.78
CA ARG A 541 -22.11 -10.01 -34.83
C ARG A 541 -21.86 -9.22 -33.55
N GLU A 542 -22.02 -9.85 -32.39
CA GLU A 542 -21.75 -9.19 -31.10
C GLU A 542 -20.25 -8.87 -30.95
N ILE A 543 -19.37 -9.79 -31.36
CA ILE A 543 -17.92 -9.56 -31.36
C ILE A 543 -17.53 -8.48 -32.36
N ASP A 544 -18.11 -8.46 -33.56
CA ASP A 544 -17.88 -7.43 -34.58
C ASP A 544 -18.32 -6.04 -34.09
N SER A 545 -19.45 -5.97 -33.36
CA SER A 545 -19.87 -4.74 -32.71
C SER A 545 -18.82 -4.25 -31.71
N ARG A 546 -18.15 -5.15 -30.97
CA ARG A 546 -17.07 -4.77 -30.04
C ARG A 546 -15.79 -4.38 -30.77
N ARG A 547 -15.45 -5.08 -31.86
CA ARG A 547 -14.31 -4.71 -32.72
C ARG A 547 -14.46 -3.29 -33.26
N ALA A 548 -15.62 -2.93 -33.81
CA ALA A 548 -15.87 -1.59 -34.33
C ALA A 548 -15.82 -0.52 -33.22
N MET A 549 -16.38 -0.83 -32.04
CA MET A 549 -16.29 0.04 -30.87
C MET A 549 -14.83 0.24 -30.43
N VAL A 550 -14.06 -0.84 -30.32
CA VAL A 550 -12.65 -0.82 -29.91
C VAL A 550 -11.78 -0.01 -30.87
N GLU A 551 -12.00 -0.16 -32.18
CA GLU A 551 -11.29 0.60 -33.20
C GLU A 551 -11.60 2.09 -33.11
N HIS A 552 -12.87 2.46 -32.87
CA HIS A 552 -13.28 3.85 -32.74
C HIS A 552 -12.85 4.50 -31.42
N SER A 553 -13.04 3.80 -30.30
CA SER A 553 -12.83 4.34 -28.95
C SER A 553 -11.38 4.29 -28.49
N TYR A 554 -10.64 3.23 -28.86
CA TYR A 554 -9.28 3.00 -28.38
C TYR A 554 -8.23 2.99 -29.50
N GLY A 555 -8.63 2.94 -30.77
CA GLY A 555 -7.71 2.91 -31.92
C GLY A 555 -7.00 1.57 -32.13
N ALA A 556 -7.43 0.48 -31.49
CA ALA A 556 -6.86 -0.85 -31.70
C ALA A 556 -7.43 -1.48 -32.97
N LYS A 557 -6.59 -1.60 -34.01
CA LYS A 557 -6.97 -2.24 -35.27
C LYS A 557 -6.83 -3.75 -35.15
N VAL A 558 -7.90 -4.45 -35.53
CA VAL A 558 -7.93 -5.91 -35.57
C VAL A 558 -8.10 -6.33 -37.02
N GLU A 559 -7.03 -6.86 -37.61
CA GLU A 559 -7.03 -7.44 -38.96
C GLU A 559 -7.20 -8.96 -38.84
N ILE A 560 -8.15 -9.52 -39.60
CA ILE A 560 -8.54 -10.93 -39.56
C ILE A 560 -8.66 -11.42 -41.00
N ASP A 561 -7.62 -12.09 -41.49
CA ASP A 561 -7.50 -12.49 -42.90
C ASP A 561 -8.58 -13.50 -43.32
N PHE A 562 -9.06 -14.31 -42.37
CA PHE A 562 -10.06 -15.36 -42.61
C PHE A 562 -11.50 -14.91 -42.36
N TYR A 563 -11.75 -13.65 -42.02
CA TYR A 563 -13.06 -13.17 -41.61
C TYR A 563 -14.15 -13.44 -42.67
N HIS A 564 -13.89 -13.06 -43.93
CA HIS A 564 -14.84 -13.25 -45.01
C HIS A 564 -15.07 -14.72 -45.38
N SER A 565 -14.03 -15.55 -45.30
CA SER A 565 -14.15 -16.98 -45.61
C SER A 565 -14.95 -17.71 -44.52
N SER A 566 -14.75 -17.37 -43.24
CA SER A 566 -15.53 -17.93 -42.13
C SER A 566 -16.99 -17.52 -42.15
N ILE A 567 -17.31 -16.27 -42.48
CA ILE A 567 -18.71 -15.85 -42.67
C ILE A 567 -19.36 -16.62 -43.82
N ARG A 568 -18.66 -16.77 -44.95
CA ARG A 568 -19.19 -17.51 -46.10
C ARG A 568 -19.45 -18.98 -45.75
N SER A 569 -18.56 -19.64 -45.03
CA SER A 569 -18.77 -21.03 -44.59
C SER A 569 -19.93 -21.17 -43.62
N LEU A 570 -20.08 -20.23 -42.67
CA LEU A 570 -21.22 -20.22 -41.75
C LEU A 570 -22.55 -19.96 -42.47
N HIS A 571 -22.58 -19.02 -43.43
CA HIS A 571 -23.74 -18.81 -44.29
C HIS A 571 -24.07 -20.06 -45.10
N GLN A 572 -23.08 -20.76 -45.64
CA GLN A 572 -23.29 -22.01 -46.38
C GLN A 572 -23.88 -23.11 -45.49
N ALA A 573 -23.33 -23.32 -44.29
CA ALA A 573 -23.85 -24.30 -43.33
C ALA A 573 -25.30 -23.99 -42.91
N LEU A 574 -25.62 -22.71 -42.67
CA LEU A 574 -26.98 -22.26 -42.36
C LEU A 574 -27.94 -22.51 -43.53
N VAL A 575 -27.52 -22.18 -44.75
CA VAL A 575 -28.29 -22.39 -45.97
C VAL A 575 -28.59 -23.88 -46.19
N GLU A 576 -27.59 -24.74 -46.02
CA GLU A 576 -27.74 -26.19 -46.18
C GLU A 576 -28.79 -26.77 -45.21
N GLN A 577 -28.80 -26.31 -43.95
CA GLN A 577 -29.81 -26.70 -42.96
C GLN A 577 -31.22 -26.21 -43.31
N VAL A 578 -31.37 -24.98 -43.78
CA VAL A 578 -32.68 -24.35 -44.07
C VAL A 578 -33.32 -24.94 -45.34
N VAL A 579 -32.51 -25.23 -46.36
CA VAL A 579 -32.98 -25.63 -47.69
C VAL A 579 -33.37 -27.12 -47.77
N GLU A 580 -32.84 -27.97 -46.87
CA GLU A 580 -33.00 -29.42 -46.92
C GLU A 580 -34.49 -29.87 -46.86
N SER A 581 -35.26 -29.33 -45.91
CA SER A 581 -36.67 -29.68 -45.72
C SER A 581 -37.57 -29.23 -46.89
N PRO A 582 -37.54 -27.96 -47.33
CA PRO A 582 -38.28 -27.51 -48.51
C PRO A 582 -37.94 -28.30 -49.79
N LEU A 583 -36.67 -28.62 -50.04
CA LEU A 583 -36.27 -29.40 -51.22
C LEU A 583 -36.78 -30.85 -51.17
N LYS A 584 -36.76 -31.51 -50.01
CA LYS A 584 -37.34 -32.85 -49.84
C LYS A 584 -38.84 -32.83 -50.17
N GLN A 585 -39.58 -31.83 -49.71
CA GLN A 585 -41.01 -31.68 -50.01
C GLN A 585 -41.25 -31.36 -51.50
N LEU A 586 -40.42 -30.51 -52.11
CA LEU A 586 -40.52 -30.23 -53.55
C LEU A 586 -40.32 -31.50 -54.38
N ARG A 587 -39.30 -32.32 -54.08
CA ARG A 587 -39.05 -33.62 -54.75
C ARG A 587 -40.24 -34.58 -54.68
N ILE A 588 -40.99 -34.58 -53.58
CA ILE A 588 -42.18 -35.42 -53.42
C ILE A 588 -43.35 -34.84 -54.22
N SER A 589 -43.54 -33.52 -54.16
CA SER A 589 -44.66 -32.82 -54.80
C SER A 589 -44.56 -32.80 -56.32
N THR A 590 -43.36 -32.68 -56.88
CA THR A 590 -43.14 -32.65 -58.33
C THR A 590 -43.39 -34.00 -58.98
N LYS A 591 -43.11 -35.12 -58.27
CA LYS A 591 -43.49 -36.48 -58.70
C LYS A 591 -45.00 -36.71 -58.76
N LYS A 592 -45.81 -35.89 -58.09
CA LYS A 592 -47.27 -36.01 -58.00
C LYS A 592 -48.01 -35.00 -58.91
N GLN A 593 -47.29 -34.25 -59.73
CA GLN A 593 -47.84 -33.14 -60.49
C GLN A 593 -48.64 -33.65 -61.71
N ALA A 594 -49.97 -33.68 -61.58
CA ALA A 594 -50.88 -34.21 -62.61
C ALA A 594 -51.57 -33.14 -63.48
N LYS A 595 -51.47 -31.85 -63.13
CA LYS A 595 -52.21 -30.75 -63.79
C LYS A 595 -51.32 -29.54 -64.07
N ALA A 596 -51.48 -28.96 -65.26
CA ALA A 596 -50.82 -27.74 -65.71
C ALA A 596 -51.81 -26.57 -65.78
N ALA A 597 -51.36 -25.36 -65.46
CA ALA A 597 -52.18 -24.18 -65.29
C ALA A 597 -52.18 -23.30 -66.55
N PHE A 598 -53.09 -23.61 -67.48
CA PHE A 598 -53.33 -22.81 -68.68
C PHE A 598 -54.49 -21.84 -68.47
N SER A 599 -54.40 -20.65 -69.06
CA SER A 599 -55.56 -19.77 -69.22
C SER A 599 -56.51 -20.39 -70.25
N LEU A 600 -57.82 -20.32 -69.98
CA LEU A 600 -58.85 -20.79 -70.91
C LEU A 600 -59.04 -19.84 -72.11
N TRP A 601 -58.48 -18.63 -72.04
CA TRP A 601 -58.86 -17.50 -72.89
C TRP A 601 -57.70 -16.77 -73.59
N ASP A 602 -56.42 -17.13 -73.35
CA ASP A 602 -55.27 -16.40 -73.90
C ASP A 602 -54.27 -17.30 -74.65
N GLY A 603 -53.98 -16.94 -75.90
CA GLY A 603 -52.81 -17.39 -76.68
C GLY A 603 -52.97 -18.68 -77.50
N SER A 604 -52.57 -18.62 -78.78
CA SER A 604 -52.26 -19.80 -79.60
C SER A 604 -50.73 -19.86 -79.79
N PRO A 605 -50.01 -20.85 -79.23
CA PRO A 605 -50.47 -21.93 -78.34
C PRO A 605 -50.72 -21.46 -76.89
N PRO A 606 -51.55 -22.17 -76.10
CA PRO A 606 -51.84 -21.82 -74.71
C PRO A 606 -50.57 -21.98 -73.86
N LEU A 607 -50.12 -20.89 -73.24
CA LEU A 607 -48.94 -20.88 -72.37
C LEU A 607 -49.37 -20.87 -70.89
N PRO A 608 -48.56 -21.41 -69.97
CA PRO A 608 -48.80 -21.26 -68.55
C PRO A 608 -48.67 -19.79 -68.13
N VAL A 609 -49.53 -19.34 -67.21
CA VAL A 609 -49.55 -17.95 -66.70
C VAL A 609 -49.14 -17.88 -65.22
N GLN A 610 -49.11 -19.02 -64.52
CA GLN A 610 -48.78 -19.11 -63.10
C GLN A 610 -47.87 -20.32 -62.81
N PRO A 611 -47.02 -20.24 -61.77
CA PRO A 611 -46.22 -21.37 -61.33
C PRO A 611 -47.13 -22.48 -60.80
N SER A 612 -46.63 -23.71 -60.78
CA SER A 612 -47.40 -24.83 -60.24
C SER A 612 -47.62 -24.67 -58.72
N PRO A 613 -48.70 -25.25 -58.17
CA PRO A 613 -48.93 -25.24 -56.72
C PRO A 613 -47.77 -25.82 -55.90
N SER A 614 -47.04 -26.78 -56.47
CA SER A 614 -45.83 -27.36 -55.87
C SER A 614 -44.71 -26.32 -55.71
N ILE A 615 -44.50 -25.45 -56.68
CA ILE A 615 -43.47 -24.42 -56.62
C ILE A 615 -43.89 -23.28 -55.71
N PHE A 616 -45.14 -22.85 -55.79
CA PHE A 616 -45.63 -21.82 -54.87
C PHE A 616 -45.55 -22.30 -53.41
N ARG A 617 -45.96 -23.55 -53.13
CA ARG A 617 -45.80 -24.16 -51.80
C ARG A 617 -44.34 -24.33 -51.39
N PHE A 618 -43.44 -24.65 -52.31
CA PHE A 618 -42.01 -24.69 -52.02
C PHE A 618 -41.49 -23.31 -51.60
N MET A 619 -41.89 -22.25 -52.30
CA MET A 619 -41.50 -20.88 -51.98
C MET A 619 -42.01 -20.45 -50.60
N THR A 620 -43.26 -20.78 -50.25
CA THR A 620 -43.80 -20.47 -48.91
C THR A 620 -43.08 -21.26 -47.81
N LEU A 621 -42.81 -22.55 -48.04
CA LEU A 621 -42.06 -23.37 -47.08
C LEU A 621 -40.61 -22.93 -46.92
N LEU A 622 -39.99 -22.44 -48.00
CA LEU A 622 -38.65 -21.88 -47.97
C LEU A 622 -38.63 -20.61 -47.12
N GLU A 623 -39.59 -19.70 -47.32
CA GLU A 623 -39.70 -18.50 -46.51
C GLU A 623 -40.02 -18.81 -45.03
N GLU A 624 -40.92 -19.75 -44.76
CA GLU A 624 -41.20 -20.23 -43.41
C GLU A 624 -39.92 -20.80 -42.75
N ALA A 625 -39.16 -21.63 -43.46
CA ALA A 625 -37.89 -22.17 -42.96
C ALA A 625 -36.83 -21.08 -42.74
N MET A 626 -36.76 -20.09 -43.63
CA MET A 626 -35.87 -18.93 -43.48
C MET A 626 -36.25 -18.09 -42.26
N SER A 627 -37.54 -17.77 -42.09
CA SER A 627 -38.03 -17.00 -40.96
C SER A 627 -37.86 -17.74 -39.62
N GLY A 628 -38.04 -19.07 -39.62
CA GLY A 628 -37.84 -19.94 -38.45
C GLY A 628 -36.38 -20.03 -38.00
N ALA A 629 -35.41 -19.91 -38.90
CA ALA A 629 -33.99 -19.78 -38.53
C ALA A 629 -33.68 -18.42 -37.86
N GLY A 630 -34.47 -17.38 -38.18
CA GLY A 630 -34.33 -16.03 -37.67
C GLY A 630 -34.21 -15.01 -38.80
N ASN A 631 -35.13 -14.04 -38.82
CA ASN A 631 -35.13 -12.95 -39.80
C ASN A 631 -33.85 -12.10 -39.76
N ASP A 632 -33.15 -12.10 -38.63
CA ASP A 632 -31.94 -11.30 -38.42
C ASP A 632 -30.71 -11.85 -39.17
N LEU A 633 -30.71 -13.11 -39.59
CA LEU A 633 -29.54 -13.78 -40.19
C LEU A 633 -29.41 -13.55 -41.71
N TRP A 634 -30.49 -13.13 -42.37
CA TRP A 634 -30.57 -13.03 -43.84
C TRP A 634 -30.03 -11.69 -44.37
N SER A 635 -28.70 -11.54 -44.33
CA SER A 635 -28.01 -10.45 -45.03
C SER A 635 -28.01 -10.65 -46.56
N SER A 636 -27.72 -9.61 -47.34
CA SER A 636 -27.57 -9.72 -48.79
C SER A 636 -26.55 -10.79 -49.19
N GLY A 637 -25.46 -10.92 -48.43
CA GLY A 637 -24.47 -11.98 -48.61
C GLY A 637 -25.03 -13.37 -48.33
N ALA A 638 -25.79 -13.55 -47.25
CA ALA A 638 -26.43 -14.83 -46.92
C ALA A 638 -27.46 -15.25 -47.98
N VAL A 639 -28.27 -14.29 -48.46
CA VAL A 639 -29.27 -14.52 -49.52
C VAL A 639 -28.59 -14.87 -50.86
N ASN A 640 -27.45 -14.27 -51.18
CA ASN A 640 -26.70 -14.63 -52.39
C ASN A 640 -26.15 -16.07 -52.31
N VAL A 641 -25.63 -16.48 -51.15
CA VAL A 641 -25.19 -17.87 -50.92
C VAL A 641 -26.38 -18.83 -51.03
N LEU A 642 -27.53 -18.49 -50.43
CA LEU A 642 -28.78 -19.25 -50.54
C LEU A 642 -29.18 -19.46 -52.01
N LYS A 643 -29.21 -18.38 -52.79
CA LYS A 643 -29.56 -18.42 -54.22
C LYS A 643 -28.62 -19.34 -55.00
N GLY A 644 -27.30 -19.24 -54.79
CA GLY A 644 -26.32 -20.12 -55.44
C GLY A 644 -26.48 -21.60 -55.07
N VAL A 645 -26.67 -21.93 -53.79
CA VAL A 645 -26.90 -23.33 -53.38
C VAL A 645 -28.22 -23.85 -53.96
N LEU A 646 -29.27 -23.02 -53.98
CA LEU A 646 -30.55 -23.41 -54.55
C LEU A 646 -30.49 -23.59 -56.06
N THR A 647 -29.72 -22.79 -56.81
CA THR A 647 -29.62 -22.95 -58.27
C THR A 647 -29.03 -24.30 -58.63
N GLU A 648 -27.95 -24.71 -57.96
CA GLU A 648 -27.34 -26.04 -58.11
C GLU A 648 -28.29 -27.16 -57.72
N ARG A 649 -28.90 -27.08 -56.54
CA ARG A 649 -29.75 -28.17 -56.02
C ARG A 649 -31.04 -28.31 -56.81
N LEU A 650 -31.70 -27.22 -57.18
CA LEU A 650 -32.93 -27.27 -57.99
C LEU A 650 -32.65 -27.83 -59.39
N GLY A 651 -31.49 -27.53 -59.99
CA GLY A 651 -31.06 -28.16 -61.24
C GLY A 651 -31.05 -29.68 -61.16
N THR A 652 -30.55 -30.26 -60.05
CA THR A 652 -30.60 -31.71 -59.84
C THR A 652 -32.03 -32.26 -59.71
N VAL A 653 -32.92 -31.53 -59.03
CA VAL A 653 -34.31 -31.98 -58.82
C VAL A 653 -35.10 -32.05 -60.11
N PHE A 654 -34.88 -31.11 -61.03
CA PHE A 654 -35.52 -31.11 -62.34
C PHE A 654 -34.81 -32.06 -63.33
N GLY A 655 -33.48 -32.22 -63.24
CA GLY A 655 -32.70 -33.17 -64.03
C GLY A 655 -33.04 -34.64 -63.77
N ASP A 656 -33.24 -35.02 -62.50
CA ASP A 656 -33.60 -36.40 -62.09
C ASP A 656 -34.95 -36.89 -62.66
N GLN A 657 -35.82 -35.99 -63.12
CA GLN A 657 -37.12 -36.34 -63.70
C GLN A 657 -36.99 -36.91 -65.13
N GLN A 658 -35.99 -36.47 -65.89
CA GLN A 658 -35.79 -36.92 -67.28
C GLN A 658 -35.32 -38.38 -67.38
N GLY A 659 -34.61 -38.89 -66.37
CA GLY A 659 -34.10 -40.27 -66.36
C GLY A 659 -35.19 -41.37 -66.36
N LYS A 660 -36.44 -41.03 -66.05
CA LYS A 660 -37.56 -41.99 -66.01
C LYS A 660 -38.53 -41.88 -67.19
N ASP A 661 -38.71 -40.70 -67.77
CA ASP A 661 -39.68 -40.50 -68.85
C ASP A 661 -39.09 -40.75 -70.26
N ALA A 662 -37.77 -40.73 -70.42
CA ALA A 662 -37.11 -41.00 -71.72
C ALA A 662 -37.06 -42.48 -72.14
N ILE A 663 -37.39 -43.44 -71.24
CA ILE A 663 -37.32 -44.88 -71.53
C ILE A 663 -38.62 -45.41 -72.16
N ALA A 664 -39.74 -44.66 -72.09
CA ALA A 664 -41.05 -45.15 -72.53
C ALA A 664 -41.41 -44.85 -74.00
N SER A 665 -40.56 -44.15 -74.78
CA SER A 665 -40.88 -43.78 -76.17
C SER A 665 -39.74 -44.05 -77.14
N LYS A 666 -39.60 -45.32 -77.57
CA LYS A 666 -39.02 -45.67 -78.86
C LYS A 666 -40.01 -46.61 -79.57
N PRO A 667 -40.57 -46.25 -80.74
CA PRO A 667 -41.30 -47.21 -81.55
C PRO A 667 -40.31 -48.00 -82.40
N GLU A 668 -40.36 -49.33 -82.29
CA GLU A 668 -39.75 -50.23 -83.27
C GLU A 668 -40.54 -50.19 -84.57
N VAL A 669 -39.81 -50.08 -85.68
CA VAL A 669 -40.32 -50.07 -87.04
C VAL A 669 -40.60 -51.51 -87.47
N ASN A 670 -41.82 -51.80 -87.95
CA ASN A 670 -42.02 -52.85 -88.94
C ASN A 670 -43.28 -52.55 -89.76
N GLY A 671 -43.11 -52.52 -91.08
CA GLY A 671 -44.18 -52.24 -92.03
C GLY A 671 -44.96 -53.48 -92.44
N HIS A 672 -46.25 -53.30 -92.71
CA HIS A 672 -46.89 -53.70 -93.96
C HIS A 672 -48.28 -53.07 -94.07
N ALA A 673 -48.76 -52.98 -95.30
CA ALA A 673 -49.87 -52.17 -95.79
C ALA A 673 -51.27 -52.74 -95.50
N GLU A 674 -52.24 -51.84 -95.75
CA GLU A 674 -53.66 -52.04 -96.06
C GLU A 674 -54.68 -52.09 -94.89
N ASP A 675 -55.39 -50.96 -94.84
CA ASP A 675 -56.80 -50.72 -94.60
C ASP A 675 -57.52 -51.05 -93.27
N ALA A 676 -58.15 -49.96 -92.81
CA ALA A 676 -59.39 -49.84 -92.05
C ALA A 676 -59.36 -50.02 -90.52
N SER A 677 -59.54 -48.86 -89.89
CA SER A 677 -60.22 -48.58 -88.61
C SER A 677 -59.64 -49.17 -87.32
N GLU A 678 -58.91 -48.33 -86.58
CA GLU A 678 -59.31 -47.79 -85.27
C GLU A 678 -58.12 -47.04 -84.64
N GLY A 679 -58.25 -45.73 -84.40
CA GLY A 679 -57.18 -44.93 -83.80
C GLY A 679 -57.70 -43.68 -83.11
N VAL A 680 -58.01 -43.78 -81.81
CA VAL A 680 -58.38 -42.61 -80.97
C VAL A 680 -57.54 -42.45 -79.69
N ASN A 681 -56.70 -43.41 -79.26
CA ASN A 681 -56.05 -43.29 -77.95
C ASN A 681 -54.61 -42.72 -77.91
N HIS A 682 -53.91 -42.53 -79.03
CA HIS A 682 -52.50 -42.07 -78.98
C HIS A 682 -52.26 -40.55 -78.92
N SER A 683 -53.24 -39.69 -79.19
CA SER A 683 -53.05 -38.22 -79.25
C SER A 683 -53.19 -37.50 -77.90
N THR A 684 -53.86 -38.12 -76.91
CA THR A 684 -54.17 -37.46 -75.63
C THR A 684 -53.05 -37.56 -74.59
N GLU A 685 -52.15 -38.54 -74.69
CA GLU A 685 -50.99 -38.68 -73.79
C GLU A 685 -49.82 -37.77 -74.20
N ALA A 686 -49.52 -37.69 -75.50
CA ALA A 686 -48.48 -36.80 -76.04
C ALA A 686 -48.79 -35.30 -75.75
N THR A 687 -50.07 -34.92 -75.82
CA THR A 687 -50.52 -33.55 -75.51
C THR A 687 -50.49 -33.24 -74.01
N LYS A 688 -50.69 -34.24 -73.13
CA LYS A 688 -50.51 -34.09 -71.67
C LYS A 688 -49.04 -33.95 -71.30
N GLY A 689 -48.15 -34.75 -71.91
CA GLY A 689 -46.70 -34.66 -71.71
C GLY A 689 -46.14 -33.30 -72.11
N ARG A 690 -46.48 -32.79 -73.31
CA ARG A 690 -46.07 -31.46 -73.77
C ARG A 690 -46.58 -30.33 -72.86
N LYS A 691 -47.80 -30.44 -72.34
CA LYS A 691 -48.38 -29.49 -71.39
C LYS A 691 -47.66 -29.47 -70.04
N LEU A 692 -47.23 -30.63 -69.54
CA LEU A 692 -46.46 -30.75 -68.30
C LEU A 692 -45.03 -30.22 -68.49
N LEU A 693 -44.40 -30.44 -69.65
CA LEU A 693 -43.10 -29.86 -70.02
C LEU A 693 -43.16 -28.33 -70.14
N LEU A 694 -44.23 -27.77 -70.72
CA LEU A 694 -44.43 -26.31 -70.75
C LEU A 694 -44.61 -25.74 -69.34
N GLN A 695 -45.33 -26.43 -68.45
CA GLN A 695 -45.46 -26.04 -67.05
C GLN A 695 -44.12 -26.14 -66.30
N SER A 696 -43.32 -27.18 -66.51
CA SER A 696 -42.00 -27.33 -65.88
C SER A 696 -41.02 -26.26 -66.37
N LEU A 697 -41.11 -25.87 -67.65
CA LEU A 697 -40.34 -24.77 -68.21
C LEU A 697 -40.74 -23.41 -67.59
N PHE A 698 -42.04 -23.12 -67.48
CA PHE A 698 -42.52 -21.90 -66.81
C PHE A 698 -42.05 -21.83 -65.35
N ASN A 699 -42.17 -22.95 -64.66
CA ASN A 699 -41.72 -23.17 -63.30
C ASN A 699 -40.23 -22.84 -63.09
N VAL A 700 -39.38 -23.33 -63.99
CA VAL A 700 -37.94 -23.07 -63.96
C VAL A 700 -37.65 -21.61 -64.31
N LEU A 701 -38.31 -21.04 -65.31
CA LEU A 701 -38.12 -19.63 -65.67
C LEU A 701 -38.57 -18.68 -64.56
N TYR A 702 -39.62 -19.02 -63.81
CA TYR A 702 -40.02 -18.31 -62.60
C TYR A 702 -38.93 -18.40 -61.53
N LEU A 703 -38.41 -19.60 -61.23
CA LEU A 703 -37.33 -19.79 -60.25
C LEU A 703 -36.02 -19.09 -60.67
N CYS A 704 -35.66 -19.10 -61.95
CA CYS A 704 -34.50 -18.35 -62.46
C CYS A 704 -34.62 -16.84 -62.20
N ARG A 705 -35.84 -16.27 -62.24
CA ARG A 705 -36.08 -14.86 -61.91
C ARG A 705 -35.97 -14.57 -60.40
N VAL A 706 -36.35 -15.53 -59.57
CA VAL A 706 -36.22 -15.43 -58.10
C VAL A 706 -34.74 -15.54 -57.68
N MET A 707 -34.03 -16.50 -58.26
CA MET A 707 -32.64 -16.82 -57.92
C MET A 707 -31.62 -15.94 -58.63
N ASP A 708 -32.06 -15.02 -59.48
CA ASP A 708 -31.17 -14.12 -60.22
C ASP A 708 -30.30 -13.33 -59.22
N THR A 709 -28.98 -13.42 -59.40
CA THR A 709 -27.99 -12.63 -58.66
C THR A 709 -27.17 -11.84 -59.65
N ARG A 710 -26.75 -10.62 -59.28
CA ARG A 710 -25.95 -9.76 -60.16
C ARG A 710 -24.54 -10.31 -60.48
N GLN A 711 -24.15 -11.43 -59.86
CA GLN A 711 -22.78 -11.98 -59.88
C GLN A 711 -22.65 -13.33 -60.61
N THR A 712 -23.75 -13.99 -61.01
CA THR A 712 -23.66 -15.27 -61.74
C THR A 712 -23.52 -15.06 -63.25
N VAL A 713 -22.48 -15.67 -63.83
CA VAL A 713 -22.36 -15.81 -65.28
C VAL A 713 -23.43 -16.79 -65.74
N LYS A 714 -24.40 -16.30 -66.52
CA LYS A 714 -25.65 -16.99 -66.88
C LYS A 714 -25.50 -18.33 -67.60
N ASP A 715 -24.30 -18.68 -68.04
CA ASP A 715 -24.07 -19.85 -68.92
C ASP A 715 -23.66 -21.13 -68.19
N ASP A 716 -23.23 -21.09 -66.91
CA ASP A 716 -22.84 -22.28 -66.11
C ASP A 716 -23.91 -22.74 -65.09
N ASP A 717 -25.05 -22.06 -65.01
CA ASP A 717 -26.10 -22.36 -64.02
C ASP A 717 -26.93 -23.61 -64.42
N SER A 718 -26.96 -24.64 -63.57
CA SER A 718 -27.68 -25.90 -63.81
C SER A 718 -29.19 -25.74 -64.05
N LEU A 719 -29.84 -24.74 -63.44
CA LEU A 719 -31.24 -24.38 -63.72
C LEU A 719 -31.42 -23.79 -65.14
N TYR A 720 -30.50 -22.94 -65.59
CA TYR A 720 -30.54 -22.38 -66.94
C TYR A 720 -30.20 -23.44 -67.99
N ALA A 721 -29.31 -24.39 -67.68
CA ALA A 721 -29.05 -25.56 -68.50
C ALA A 721 -30.32 -26.41 -68.70
N TYR A 722 -31.07 -26.70 -67.61
CA TYR A 722 -32.36 -27.38 -67.72
C TYR A 722 -33.37 -26.58 -68.55
N ALA A 723 -33.42 -25.25 -68.39
CA ALA A 723 -34.32 -24.40 -69.18
C ALA A 723 -33.99 -24.45 -70.69
N LYS A 724 -32.71 -24.50 -71.07
CA LYS A 724 -32.25 -24.68 -72.46
C LYS A 724 -32.69 -26.04 -73.01
N ILE A 725 -32.44 -27.13 -72.27
CA ILE A 725 -32.84 -28.50 -72.66
C ILE A 725 -34.37 -28.63 -72.78
N ALA A 726 -35.12 -28.09 -71.81
CA ALA A 726 -36.58 -28.14 -71.82
C ALA A 726 -37.20 -27.29 -72.95
N ARG A 727 -36.53 -26.21 -73.38
CA ARG A 727 -36.92 -25.42 -74.56
C ARG A 727 -36.74 -26.22 -75.85
N GLU A 728 -35.60 -26.90 -75.99
CA GLU A 728 -35.31 -27.76 -77.15
C GLU A 728 -36.32 -28.90 -77.26
N LEU A 729 -36.63 -29.58 -76.15
CA LEU A 729 -37.61 -30.66 -76.09
C LEU A 729 -39.07 -30.21 -76.31
N ALA A 730 -39.39 -28.95 -76.00
CA ALA A 730 -40.73 -28.40 -76.18
C ALA A 730 -40.96 -27.78 -77.57
N GLU A 731 -39.93 -27.73 -78.43
CA GLU A 731 -39.94 -27.14 -79.78
C GLU A 731 -40.55 -25.73 -79.78
N LEU A 732 -40.05 -24.85 -78.93
CA LEU A 732 -40.57 -23.49 -78.76
C LEU A 732 -39.85 -22.47 -79.63
N ASP A 733 -40.61 -21.74 -80.45
CA ASP A 733 -40.13 -20.58 -81.21
C ASP A 733 -39.64 -19.46 -80.28
N ASP A 734 -38.66 -18.67 -80.72
CA ASP A 734 -38.06 -17.57 -79.95
C ASP A 734 -39.11 -16.59 -79.40
N ALA A 735 -40.11 -16.22 -80.20
CA ALA A 735 -41.18 -15.32 -79.79
C ALA A 735 -42.08 -15.91 -78.69
N THR A 736 -42.31 -17.23 -78.70
CA THR A 736 -43.12 -17.90 -77.67
C THR A 736 -42.35 -18.07 -76.37
N TYR A 737 -41.05 -18.34 -76.46
CA TYR A 737 -40.15 -18.42 -75.31
C TYR A 737 -40.00 -17.06 -74.61
N GLU A 738 -39.83 -15.98 -75.37
CA GLU A 738 -39.79 -14.62 -74.81
C GLU A 738 -41.10 -14.23 -74.10
N ARG A 739 -42.25 -14.59 -74.67
CA ARG A 739 -43.56 -14.37 -74.03
C ARG A 739 -43.66 -15.14 -72.71
N LEU A 740 -43.23 -16.40 -72.68
CA LEU A 740 -43.24 -17.23 -71.48
C LEU A 740 -42.29 -16.68 -70.40
N GLN A 741 -41.12 -16.18 -70.79
CA GLN A 741 -40.16 -15.52 -69.90
C GLN A 741 -40.69 -14.19 -69.34
N LYS A 742 -41.41 -13.40 -70.15
CA LYS A 742 -42.09 -12.17 -69.72
C LYS A 742 -43.20 -12.48 -68.71
N ASN A 743 -44.05 -13.47 -69.00
CA ASN A 743 -45.13 -13.89 -68.09
C ASN A 743 -44.59 -14.35 -66.73
N ALA A 744 -43.53 -15.15 -66.71
CA ALA A 744 -42.87 -15.57 -65.46
C ALA A 744 -42.31 -14.38 -64.68
N GLY A 745 -41.71 -13.39 -65.37
CA GLY A 745 -41.19 -12.17 -64.76
C GLY A 745 -42.29 -11.24 -64.22
N GLU A 746 -43.40 -11.08 -64.94
CA GLU A 746 -44.56 -10.31 -64.47
C GLU A 746 -45.23 -10.95 -63.26
N TYR A 747 -45.34 -12.28 -63.24
CA TYR A 747 -45.87 -12.99 -62.08
C TYR A 747 -44.99 -12.75 -60.85
N TRP A 748 -43.67 -12.88 -60.97
CA TRP A 748 -42.75 -12.55 -59.87
C TRP A 748 -42.89 -11.10 -59.40
N LYS A 749 -43.01 -10.13 -60.31
CA LYS A 749 -43.27 -8.72 -59.95
C LYS A 749 -44.57 -8.51 -59.17
N ARG A 750 -45.57 -9.38 -59.37
CA ARG A 750 -46.83 -9.33 -58.59
C ARG A 750 -46.69 -10.02 -57.23
N THR A 751 -45.82 -11.03 -57.11
CA THR A 751 -45.74 -11.89 -55.92
C THR A 751 -44.49 -11.69 -55.04
N TYR A 752 -43.49 -10.92 -55.45
CA TYR A 752 -42.21 -10.82 -54.73
C TYR A 752 -42.35 -10.29 -53.29
N LEU A 753 -43.33 -9.40 -53.03
CA LEU A 753 -43.59 -8.87 -51.68
C LEU A 753 -44.08 -9.94 -50.71
N LEU A 754 -44.66 -11.03 -51.22
CA LEU A 754 -45.03 -12.17 -50.38
C LEU A 754 -43.82 -12.90 -49.84
N PHE A 755 -42.66 -12.79 -50.51
CA PHE A 755 -41.42 -13.49 -50.17
C PHE A 755 -40.34 -12.48 -49.76
N GLY A 756 -40.59 -11.77 -48.65
CA GLY A 756 -39.84 -10.57 -48.28
C GLY A 756 -38.33 -10.78 -48.11
N LEU A 757 -37.92 -11.97 -47.65
CA LEU A 757 -36.50 -12.33 -47.46
C LEU A 757 -35.77 -12.67 -48.78
N LEU A 758 -36.52 -13.01 -49.83
CA LEU A 758 -36.00 -13.37 -51.15
C LEU A 758 -36.15 -12.24 -52.18
N ALA A 759 -36.96 -11.24 -51.84
CA ALA A 759 -37.15 -10.04 -52.63
C ALA A 759 -35.79 -9.35 -52.90
N PRO A 760 -35.59 -8.83 -54.12
CA PRO A 760 -34.43 -7.97 -54.37
C PRO A 760 -34.53 -6.77 -53.42
N ALA A 761 -33.48 -6.51 -52.66
CA ALA A 761 -33.41 -5.33 -51.81
C ALA A 761 -33.76 -4.10 -52.67
N ALA A 762 -34.81 -3.37 -52.29
CA ALA A 762 -35.07 -2.06 -52.84
C ALA A 762 -33.81 -1.22 -52.56
N ILE A 763 -33.22 -0.68 -53.62
CA ILE A 763 -32.15 0.32 -53.51
C ILE A 763 -32.76 1.58 -52.93
#